data_AF-W7G2S8-F1
#
_entry.id   AF-W7G2S8-F1
#
_cell.length_a   1.000
_cell.length_b   1.000
_cell.length_c   1.000
_cell.angle_alpha   90.00
_cell.angle_beta   90.00
_cell.angle_gamma   90.00
#
_symmetry.space_group_name_H-M   'P 1'
#
loop_
_entity.id
_entity.type
_entity.pdbx_description
1 polymer ?
#
loop_
_entity_poly.entity_id
_entity_poly.type
_entity_poly.pdbx_seq_one_letter_code
_entity_poly.pdbx_strand_id
1 'polypeptide(L)'
;MSKNDEYKNEKGEGEELPSSDGESSDGSFGPVPLQQNKDNINDENYNDENYNDENYNDKNYNDNDYISGNEKDVVLLDSKKKKKNSVSLCSSSSSINIPENEELLNKKKRKVKGIIEENKKNQEKMKKKKIRINNDIYLKNLPTNKNYQVSYMHTDIVTHVVVSNKKKYIITASLNGIIKFWYKNIGCIEFVKHFKIHSDEIINIFISEDEEHLGSLSKDKTYKQFDITSFDMNIVIKLSFIPRTGEFIYSSIFSTEVKVAISSSEKACIYIYKPLESDICIQTIDFGCCNIIEIIKYNKFYDLCVFSDNEGLLDIVDVTNFKFPTSKEEKKSKTNNNMDHKLIDFMNKRYPIKKINFSFKSETDLYELCKYKTYALCISLSLDGEYMAILSENYFLRIYKFESMKLYRVYDESTEMYLTAQNDPLKKELHIDSFDFGKRLFIEKEIKKYMKNQNINFNMISFDESNQYIIYSTFIGIKVVNFITNQLCYIIGKNEANLRYLSISIYQNIIPINKVRTNIHESLYINEKNISDCALFCTVYKKARFYVFSKKKLNEHELDDRDIYNEQPTKNDVNSLISNPLKNIETIHKNTPKSAIIYTTMGDIHISLFYKECKKTVQNFSVHSINGYYNNCIFHRVIKHFMVQTGDPSGDGTGGESIWGNEFEDEFFDHLNHSKPFMVSMANCGPNTNGSQFFITTVPCPWLDFKHTVFGKVTQGSKIVLDIEKVRTDKRDKPLEDIKILNIKINN
;
A
#
# COMPACT_ATOMS: atom_id res chain seq x y z
N MET A 1 -70.07 -25.42 11.73
CA MET A 1 -69.51 -25.18 13.07
C MET A 1 -68.11 -24.59 12.90
N SER A 2 -67.64 -23.55 13.59
CA SER A 2 -68.30 -22.40 14.24
C SER A 2 -67.25 -21.70 15.13
N LYS A 3 -67.24 -20.36 15.13
CA LYS A 3 -66.37 -19.46 15.93
C LYS A 3 -64.93 -19.28 15.37
N ASN A 4 -64.29 -18.10 15.38
CA ASN A 4 -64.27 -16.94 16.32
C ASN A 4 -63.54 -17.28 17.63
N ASP A 5 -62.75 -16.43 18.31
CA ASP A 5 -62.13 -15.11 18.05
C ASP A 5 -60.83 -15.07 18.94
N GLU A 6 -60.05 -14.00 19.21
CA GLU A 6 -60.23 -12.54 19.16
C GLU A 6 -58.85 -11.81 19.04
N TYR A 7 -58.85 -10.47 19.15
CA TYR A 7 -57.72 -9.55 19.09
C TYR A 7 -56.87 -9.49 20.38
N LYS A 8 -55.67 -8.90 20.26
CA LYS A 8 -55.38 -7.63 20.99
C LYS A 8 -54.34 -6.75 20.29
N ASN A 9 -54.56 -5.44 20.37
CA ASN A 9 -53.69 -4.35 19.87
C ASN A 9 -53.23 -3.48 21.04
N GLU A 10 -52.02 -2.92 20.96
CA GLU A 10 -51.56 -1.66 21.59
C GLU A 10 -50.07 -1.45 21.23
N LYS A 11 -49.50 -0.24 21.13
CA LYS A 11 -49.95 1.07 20.59
C LYS A 11 -48.75 2.04 20.66
N GLY A 12 -48.57 2.90 19.67
CA GLY A 12 -47.54 3.95 19.68
C GLY A 12 -46.10 3.45 19.48
N GLU A 13 -45.14 4.29 19.09
CA GLU A 13 -45.21 5.68 18.64
C GLU A 13 -44.38 5.85 17.35
N GLY A 14 -44.65 6.90 16.58
CA GLY A 14 -43.89 7.23 15.38
C GLY A 14 -43.25 8.59 15.53
N GLU A 15 -41.93 8.68 15.28
CA GLU A 15 -41.22 9.95 15.17
C GLU A 15 -40.98 10.32 13.70
N GLU A 16 -41.02 11.62 13.43
CA GLU A 16 -41.08 12.16 12.08
C GLU A 16 -39.68 12.37 11.48
N LEU A 17 -39.58 12.29 10.15
CA LEU A 17 -38.37 12.66 9.41
C LEU A 17 -38.28 14.20 9.30
N PRO A 18 -37.27 14.87 9.88
CA PRO A 18 -37.01 16.28 9.56
C PRO A 18 -36.53 16.40 8.11
N SER A 19 -37.03 17.43 7.43
CA SER A 19 -36.79 17.68 6.00
C SER A 19 -35.38 18.16 5.68
N SER A 20 -34.96 17.93 4.43
CA SER A 20 -33.86 18.67 3.82
C SER A 20 -34.21 20.15 3.65
N ASP A 21 -33.29 21.04 3.99
CA ASP A 21 -32.93 22.25 3.22
C ASP A 21 -31.61 22.81 3.77
N GLY A 22 -30.73 23.36 2.91
CA GLY A 22 -29.36 23.73 3.29
C GLY A 22 -28.43 23.97 2.11
N GLU A 23 -28.62 25.12 1.46
CA GLU A 23 -28.02 25.61 0.20
C GLU A 23 -26.55 25.24 -0.08
N SER A 24 -26.25 24.93 -1.36
CA SER A 24 -24.94 24.50 -1.83
C SER A 24 -24.19 25.58 -2.63
N SER A 25 -23.19 26.23 -2.01
CA SER A 25 -22.22 27.06 -2.74
C SER A 25 -20.88 27.21 -2.00
N ASP A 26 -19.88 26.38 -2.31
CA ASP A 26 -18.57 26.87 -2.79
C ASP A 26 -17.61 25.76 -3.24
N GLY A 27 -16.88 26.01 -4.31
CA GLY A 27 -16.07 25.01 -5.01
C GLY A 27 -14.68 24.77 -4.43
N SER A 28 -14.55 23.99 -3.35
CA SER A 28 -13.24 23.63 -2.78
C SER A 28 -13.03 22.13 -2.52
N PHE A 29 -11.82 21.65 -2.77
CA PHE A 29 -11.33 20.35 -2.30
C PHE A 29 -10.87 20.47 -0.83
N GLY A 30 -11.83 20.72 0.07
CA GLY A 30 -11.59 21.03 1.48
C GLY A 30 -12.51 20.26 2.45
N PRO A 31 -12.23 20.31 3.76
CA PRO A 31 -13.00 19.59 4.77
C PRO A 31 -14.31 20.30 5.14
N VAL A 32 -15.24 19.56 5.73
CA VAL A 32 -16.37 20.14 6.49
C VAL A 32 -15.81 20.97 7.66
N PRO A 33 -16.19 22.24 7.82
CA PRO A 33 -15.74 23.06 8.95
C PRO A 33 -16.26 22.53 10.30
N LEU A 34 -15.41 22.55 11.33
CA LEU A 34 -15.87 22.45 12.71
C LEU A 34 -16.65 23.74 13.05
N GLN A 35 -17.97 23.63 13.22
CA GLN A 35 -18.76 24.69 13.84
C GLN A 35 -18.26 24.91 15.27
N GLN A 36 -17.94 26.16 15.61
CA GLN A 36 -17.60 26.54 16.98
C GLN A 36 -18.89 26.76 17.76
N ASN A 37 -19.37 25.72 18.43
CA ASN A 37 -20.36 25.89 19.49
C ASN A 37 -19.80 26.83 20.56
N LYS A 38 -20.37 28.04 20.65
CA LYS A 38 -20.24 28.90 21.82
C LYS A 38 -21.31 28.48 22.84
N ASP A 39 -21.08 27.36 23.50
CA ASP A 39 -21.95 26.95 24.59
C ASP A 39 -21.69 27.82 25.82
N ASN A 40 -22.76 28.43 26.34
CA ASN A 40 -22.70 29.29 27.51
C ASN A 40 -22.44 28.45 28.77
N ILE A 41 -21.60 28.95 29.68
CA ILE A 41 -21.66 28.59 31.09
C ILE A 41 -21.79 29.90 31.87
N ASN A 42 -22.86 29.97 32.67
CA ASN A 42 -23.10 31.08 33.59
C ASN A 42 -22.18 30.93 34.80
N ASP A 43 -21.78 32.05 35.39
CA ASP A 43 -21.55 32.15 36.83
C ASP A 43 -22.17 33.46 37.32
N GLU A 44 -22.72 33.43 38.53
CA GLU A 44 -23.60 34.48 39.05
C GLU A 44 -22.82 35.67 39.62
N ASN A 45 -23.32 36.91 39.47
CA ASN A 45 -23.92 37.68 40.59
C ASN A 45 -24.22 39.17 40.23
N TYR A 46 -25.11 39.76 41.04
CA TYR A 46 -25.44 41.19 41.16
C TYR A 46 -26.04 41.96 39.96
N ASN A 47 -27.38 41.96 39.93
CA ASN A 47 -28.23 43.15 40.11
C ASN A 47 -28.03 44.46 39.30
N ASP A 48 -29.18 44.85 38.71
CA ASP A 48 -29.78 46.19 38.66
C ASP A 48 -29.50 47.19 37.50
N GLU A 49 -30.61 47.84 37.13
CA GLU A 49 -30.79 49.11 36.38
C GLU A 49 -30.43 49.24 34.88
N ASN A 50 -31.35 48.70 34.06
CA ASN A 50 -32.26 49.44 33.16
C ASN A 50 -31.81 50.57 32.19
N TYR A 51 -32.44 50.49 31.01
CA TYR A 51 -32.96 51.56 30.12
C TYR A 51 -32.09 52.24 29.03
N ASN A 52 -32.54 51.96 27.80
CA ASN A 52 -32.96 52.91 26.74
C ASN A 52 -32.11 53.15 25.47
N ASP A 53 -32.83 53.02 24.34
CA ASP A 53 -32.86 53.84 23.10
C ASP A 53 -31.60 53.95 22.20
N GLU A 54 -31.70 54.05 20.86
CA GLU A 54 -32.78 53.70 19.91
C GLU A 54 -32.18 53.56 18.48
N ASN A 55 -32.95 52.97 17.56
CA ASN A 55 -33.04 53.18 16.09
C ASN A 55 -31.88 53.82 15.29
N TYR A 56 -31.52 53.24 14.12
CA TYR A 56 -32.10 53.63 12.82
C TYR A 56 -31.67 52.74 11.62
N ASN A 57 -32.54 52.61 10.61
CA ASN A 57 -32.25 52.10 9.25
C ASN A 57 -31.97 53.31 8.29
N ASP A 58 -31.47 53.23 7.04
CA ASP A 58 -32.09 52.53 5.90
C ASP A 58 -31.29 52.60 4.56
N LYS A 59 -31.31 51.50 3.79
CA LYS A 59 -31.55 51.33 2.32
C LYS A 59 -30.79 52.07 1.17
N ASN A 60 -30.55 51.25 0.12
CA ASN A 60 -30.59 51.48 -1.35
C ASN A 60 -29.47 52.26 -2.09
N TYR A 61 -28.89 51.64 -3.14
CA TYR A 61 -29.33 51.82 -4.56
C TYR A 61 -28.71 50.75 -5.51
N ASN A 62 -29.13 50.74 -6.79
CA ASN A 62 -29.04 49.61 -7.73
C ASN A 62 -28.10 49.77 -8.95
N ASP A 63 -27.64 48.62 -9.46
CA ASP A 63 -27.49 48.18 -10.87
C ASP A 63 -26.64 48.91 -11.95
N ASN A 64 -25.78 48.09 -12.57
CA ASN A 64 -25.47 47.92 -14.02
C ASN A 64 -25.19 49.11 -14.96
N ASP A 65 -24.07 49.04 -15.71
CA ASP A 65 -24.13 48.69 -17.14
C ASP A 65 -22.77 48.21 -17.74
N TYR A 66 -22.72 47.86 -19.03
CA TYR A 66 -21.70 46.98 -19.66
C TYR A 66 -20.94 47.55 -20.90
N ILE A 67 -19.92 46.81 -21.38
CA ILE A 67 -19.33 46.74 -22.75
C ILE A 67 -18.13 47.64 -23.18
N SER A 68 -17.02 46.94 -23.54
CA SER A 68 -15.91 47.29 -24.48
C SER A 68 -14.87 48.39 -24.11
N GLY A 69 -13.58 48.25 -24.50
CA GLY A 69 -12.92 47.11 -25.15
C GLY A 69 -11.44 47.32 -25.54
N ASN A 70 -10.84 46.25 -26.08
CA ASN A 70 -9.53 46.14 -26.76
C ASN A 70 -8.23 46.36 -25.96
N GLU A 71 -7.56 45.24 -25.64
CA GLU A 71 -6.10 45.16 -25.45
C GLU A 71 -5.37 44.78 -26.76
N LYS A 72 -4.02 44.80 -26.71
CA LYS A 72 -3.03 44.17 -27.62
C LYS A 72 -2.66 45.05 -28.84
N ASP A 73 -1.39 45.10 -29.25
CA ASP A 73 -0.36 44.06 -29.18
C ASP A 73 1.01 44.42 -28.56
N VAL A 74 1.82 43.37 -28.37
CA VAL A 74 3.20 43.38 -27.84
C VAL A 74 4.15 42.95 -29.00
N VAL A 75 5.39 43.44 -29.13
CA VAL A 75 6.66 42.81 -28.70
C VAL A 75 7.82 43.54 -29.42
N LEU A 76 8.96 43.80 -28.75
CA LEU A 76 10.33 43.49 -29.25
C LEU A 76 11.48 44.01 -28.33
N LEU A 77 12.10 43.05 -27.62
CA LEU A 77 13.54 42.85 -27.36
C LEU A 77 14.51 43.97 -26.92
N ASP A 78 15.10 43.71 -25.73
CA ASP A 78 16.54 43.70 -25.42
C ASP A 78 17.48 44.90 -25.65
N SER A 79 17.67 45.61 -24.53
CA SER A 79 18.99 45.73 -23.86
C SER A 79 20.07 46.71 -24.39
N LYS A 80 20.68 47.46 -23.46
CA LYS A 80 22.15 47.52 -23.27
C LYS A 80 22.53 48.20 -21.95
N LYS A 81 23.68 47.79 -21.39
CA LYS A 81 24.27 48.34 -20.14
C LYS A 81 25.37 49.35 -20.47
N LYS A 82 25.44 50.46 -19.72
CA LYS A 82 26.64 51.04 -19.06
C LYS A 82 26.25 52.36 -18.35
N LYS A 83 26.86 52.92 -17.30
CA LYS A 83 27.57 52.49 -16.05
C LYS A 83 28.44 53.72 -15.64
N LYS A 84 28.48 54.09 -14.35
CA LYS A 84 29.29 55.20 -13.74
C LYS A 84 28.74 56.63 -14.01
N ASN A 85 28.94 57.64 -13.14
CA ASN A 85 29.53 57.69 -11.78
C ASN A 85 29.10 58.94 -10.96
N SER A 86 29.26 58.86 -9.63
CA SER A 86 29.57 59.94 -8.64
C SER A 86 28.85 61.30 -8.64
N VAL A 87 28.41 61.73 -7.45
CA VAL A 87 28.09 63.12 -7.08
C VAL A 87 28.76 63.44 -5.74
N SER A 88 29.18 64.70 -5.52
CA SER A 88 29.80 65.15 -4.27
C SER A 88 29.40 66.58 -3.85
N LEU A 89 28.74 66.67 -2.69
CA LEU A 89 28.79 67.76 -1.68
C LEU A 89 28.28 69.19 -1.99
N CYS A 90 27.60 69.73 -0.96
CA CYS A 90 27.48 71.15 -0.56
C CYS A 90 26.64 72.14 -1.41
N SER A 91 26.09 73.23 -0.84
CA SER A 91 25.50 73.50 0.50
C SER A 91 24.99 74.96 0.58
N SER A 92 23.88 75.25 1.27
CA SER A 92 23.51 76.60 1.73
C SER A 92 22.66 76.54 3.02
N SER A 93 22.52 77.66 3.73
CA SER A 93 22.24 77.66 5.19
C SER A 93 21.44 78.85 5.73
N SER A 94 20.57 78.57 6.71
CA SER A 94 20.12 79.51 7.76
C SER A 94 19.60 78.69 8.96
N SER A 95 20.20 78.66 10.16
CA SER A 95 20.51 79.72 11.14
C SER A 95 19.48 79.74 12.29
N ILE A 96 19.84 79.14 13.43
CA ILE A 96 19.61 79.59 14.83
C ILE A 96 20.08 78.47 15.79
N ASN A 97 20.76 78.84 16.88
CA ASN A 97 21.30 77.92 17.89
C ASN A 97 20.57 78.10 19.25
N ILE A 98 20.44 77.00 20.00
CA ILE A 98 20.50 76.95 21.49
C ILE A 98 20.69 75.46 21.91
N PRO A 99 21.41 75.15 23.01
CA PRO A 99 22.39 74.06 22.93
C PRO A 99 22.05 72.72 23.64
N GLU A 100 22.84 71.71 23.25
CA GLU A 100 23.33 70.59 24.07
C GLU A 100 22.34 69.76 24.91
N ASN A 101 21.86 68.67 24.29
CA ASN A 101 21.85 67.35 24.96
C ASN A 101 22.38 66.25 24.02
N GLU A 102 23.35 66.62 23.18
CA GLU A 102 23.89 65.80 22.09
C GLU A 102 24.56 64.51 22.56
N GLU A 103 25.21 64.50 23.72
CA GLU A 103 25.96 63.33 24.21
C GLU A 103 25.01 62.17 24.57
N LEU A 104 23.87 62.49 25.18
CA LEU A 104 22.77 61.56 25.49
C LEU A 104 22.03 61.13 24.21
N LEU A 105 21.79 62.06 23.29
CA LEU A 105 21.19 61.77 21.99
C LEU A 105 22.10 60.90 21.11
N ASN A 106 23.43 61.09 21.17
CA ASN A 106 24.42 60.31 20.43
C ASN A 106 24.70 58.95 21.10
N LYS A 107 24.63 58.83 22.43
CA LYS A 107 24.58 57.52 23.11
C LYS A 107 23.33 56.73 22.72
N LYS A 108 22.15 57.37 22.64
CA LYS A 108 20.92 56.75 22.11
C LYS A 108 21.06 56.39 20.62
N LYS A 109 21.50 57.31 19.75
CA LYS A 109 21.72 57.05 18.30
C LYS A 109 22.77 55.96 18.05
N ARG A 110 23.82 55.85 18.87
CA ARG A 110 24.82 54.76 18.79
C ARG A 110 24.25 53.42 19.25
N LYS A 111 23.50 53.35 20.37
CA LYS A 111 22.76 52.14 20.75
C LYS A 111 21.75 51.72 19.67
N VAL A 112 20.96 52.66 19.15
CA VAL A 112 19.97 52.40 18.09
C VAL A 112 20.65 51.97 16.78
N LYS A 113 21.77 52.58 16.36
CA LYS A 113 22.56 52.07 15.23
C LYS A 113 23.11 50.68 15.48
N GLY A 114 23.67 50.40 16.66
CA GLY A 114 24.14 49.07 17.04
C GLY A 114 23.02 48.02 16.96
N ILE A 115 21.85 48.32 17.55
CA ILE A 115 20.66 47.47 17.49
C ILE A 115 20.14 47.32 16.04
N ILE A 116 20.21 48.35 15.20
CA ILE A 116 19.82 48.26 13.78
C ILE A 116 20.86 47.47 12.96
N GLU A 117 22.15 47.53 13.29
CA GLU A 117 23.20 46.76 12.62
C GLU A 117 23.26 45.30 13.11
N GLU A 118 22.97 45.02 14.37
CA GLU A 118 22.70 43.66 14.86
C GLU A 118 21.40 43.12 14.30
N ASN A 119 20.31 43.89 14.25
CA ASN A 119 19.08 43.46 13.60
C ASN A 119 19.24 43.32 12.09
N LYS A 120 20.12 44.09 11.42
CA LYS A 120 20.50 43.83 10.02
C LYS A 120 21.34 42.58 9.89
N LYS A 121 22.35 42.35 10.73
CA LYS A 121 23.16 41.11 10.72
C LYS A 121 22.35 39.87 11.10
N ASN A 122 21.34 40.00 11.97
CA ASN A 122 20.42 38.92 12.33
C ASN A 122 19.36 38.73 11.25
N GLN A 123 18.83 39.79 10.64
CA GLN A 123 18.03 39.68 9.42
C GLN A 123 18.84 39.12 8.25
N GLU A 124 20.15 39.33 8.15
CA GLU A 124 21.03 38.75 7.13
C GLU A 124 21.43 37.31 7.47
N LYS A 125 21.51 36.93 8.76
CA LYS A 125 21.55 35.52 9.18
C LYS A 125 20.23 34.80 8.95
N MET A 126 19.08 35.49 8.96
CA MET A 126 17.77 34.97 8.58
C MET A 126 17.51 35.04 7.05
N LYS A 127 18.14 36.00 6.34
CA LYS A 127 18.11 36.18 4.88
C LYS A 127 19.26 35.48 4.15
N LYS A 128 20.19 34.85 4.87
CA LYS A 128 20.60 33.47 4.53
C LYS A 128 19.33 32.63 4.59
N LYS A 129 18.55 32.71 3.50
CA LYS A 129 17.33 31.93 3.31
C LYS A 129 17.63 30.52 3.79
N LYS A 130 16.76 29.93 4.64
CA LYS A 130 16.54 28.49 4.53
C LYS A 130 16.35 28.27 3.03
N ILE A 131 17.32 27.62 2.37
CA ILE A 131 17.16 27.24 0.98
C ILE A 131 15.84 26.49 0.99
N ARG A 132 14.82 27.01 0.29
CA ARG A 132 13.58 26.26 0.12
C ARG A 132 14.06 24.97 -0.50
N ILE A 133 14.01 23.89 0.28
CA ILE A 133 14.15 22.54 -0.24
C ILE A 133 13.16 22.54 -1.39
N ASN A 134 13.65 22.20 -2.57
CA ASN A 134 12.85 22.31 -3.77
C ASN A 134 11.85 21.16 -3.64
N ASN A 135 10.69 21.41 -3.02
CA ASN A 135 9.75 20.37 -2.56
C ASN A 135 9.31 19.48 -3.72
N ASP A 136 9.20 20.09 -4.91
CA ASP A 136 9.34 19.49 -6.24
C ASP A 136 10.15 18.19 -6.30
N ILE A 137 11.37 18.12 -5.72
CA ILE A 137 12.28 16.98 -5.83
C ILE A 137 11.69 15.74 -5.16
N TYR A 138 11.12 15.87 -3.95
CA TYR A 138 10.50 14.73 -3.26
C TYR A 138 9.28 14.24 -4.06
N LEU A 139 8.38 15.15 -4.43
CA LEU A 139 7.19 14.81 -5.21
C LEU A 139 7.51 14.27 -6.61
N LYS A 140 8.54 14.80 -7.28
CA LYS A 140 9.04 14.30 -8.57
C LYS A 140 9.78 12.98 -8.44
N ASN A 141 10.26 12.60 -7.25
CA ASN A 141 10.88 11.30 -7.02
C ASN A 141 9.87 10.22 -6.64
N LEU A 142 8.76 10.56 -6.00
CA LEU A 142 7.67 9.61 -5.71
C LEU A 142 7.15 8.90 -6.99
N PRO A 143 6.65 7.65 -6.87
CA PRO A 143 6.20 6.88 -8.03
C PRO A 143 4.94 7.48 -8.67
N THR A 144 5.06 7.85 -9.94
CA THR A 144 4.03 8.53 -10.73
C THR A 144 3.51 7.68 -11.90
N ASN A 145 4.08 6.50 -12.13
CA ASN A 145 3.67 5.61 -13.21
C ASN A 145 2.34 4.92 -12.86
N LYS A 146 1.49 4.73 -13.87
CA LYS A 146 0.27 3.90 -13.74
C LYS A 146 0.59 2.41 -13.76
N ASN A 147 1.63 2.02 -14.50
CA ASN A 147 2.07 0.64 -14.62
C ASN A 147 2.87 0.23 -13.38
N TYR A 148 2.71 -1.02 -12.97
CA TYR A 148 3.41 -1.64 -11.85
C TYR A 148 4.12 -2.93 -12.31
N GLN A 149 5.12 -3.36 -11.55
CA GLN A 149 5.62 -4.74 -11.59
C GLN A 149 4.78 -5.59 -10.62
N VAL A 150 4.71 -6.90 -10.85
CA VAL A 150 4.04 -7.86 -9.95
C VAL A 150 4.99 -9.02 -9.74
N SER A 151 5.31 -9.37 -8.48
CA SER A 151 6.06 -10.59 -8.23
C SER A 151 5.13 -11.78 -8.00
N TYR A 152 5.49 -12.91 -8.61
CA TYR A 152 4.70 -14.14 -8.66
C TYR A 152 5.24 -15.25 -7.75
N MET A 153 6.28 -14.97 -6.94
CA MET A 153 7.00 -15.98 -6.17
C MET A 153 6.27 -16.51 -4.93
N HIS A 154 5.19 -15.88 -4.47
CA HIS A 154 4.43 -16.35 -3.30
C HIS A 154 3.33 -17.33 -3.73
N THR A 155 3.21 -18.45 -3.02
CA THR A 155 2.23 -19.52 -3.31
C THR A 155 0.86 -19.28 -2.69
N ASP A 156 0.72 -18.22 -1.90
CA ASP A 156 -0.44 -17.92 -1.06
C ASP A 156 -0.54 -16.40 -0.81
N ILE A 157 -1.70 -15.94 -0.34
CA ILE A 157 -2.08 -14.52 -0.17
C ILE A 157 -0.99 -13.75 0.58
N VAL A 158 -0.44 -12.71 -0.04
CA VAL A 158 0.57 -11.84 0.59
C VAL A 158 -0.14 -10.79 1.42
N THR A 159 0.04 -10.82 2.74
CA THR A 159 -0.66 -9.94 3.69
C THR A 159 0.13 -8.66 3.95
N HIS A 160 1.38 -8.80 4.39
CA HIS A 160 2.25 -7.70 4.80
C HIS A 160 3.36 -7.42 3.79
N VAL A 161 3.72 -6.13 3.65
CA VAL A 161 4.98 -5.69 3.05
C VAL A 161 5.59 -4.57 3.87
N VAL A 162 6.88 -4.67 4.16
CA VAL A 162 7.67 -3.69 4.92
C VAL A 162 9.03 -3.50 4.24
N VAL A 163 9.58 -2.29 4.28
CA VAL A 163 10.83 -1.92 3.61
C VAL A 163 11.83 -1.38 4.62
N SER A 164 13.08 -1.86 4.57
CA SER A 164 14.24 -1.16 5.12
C SER A 164 14.85 -0.25 4.05
N ASN A 165 14.80 1.06 4.28
CA ASN A 165 15.44 2.06 3.44
C ASN A 165 16.96 2.06 3.59
N LYS A 166 17.47 1.89 4.82
CA LYS A 166 18.91 1.88 5.15
C LYS A 166 19.63 0.65 4.57
N LYS A 167 19.06 -0.55 4.76
CA LYS A 167 19.65 -1.83 4.31
C LYS A 167 19.24 -2.18 2.87
N LYS A 168 18.21 -1.51 2.32
CA LYS A 168 17.59 -1.74 1.00
C LYS A 168 16.83 -3.07 0.83
N TYR A 169 16.41 -3.71 1.91
CA TYR A 169 15.61 -4.94 1.81
C TYR A 169 14.12 -4.63 1.82
N ILE A 170 13.37 -5.25 0.91
CA ILE A 170 11.92 -5.39 1.02
C ILE A 170 11.63 -6.75 1.63
N ILE A 171 10.68 -6.78 2.55
CA ILE A 171 10.30 -7.96 3.32
C ILE A 171 8.80 -8.15 3.12
N THR A 172 8.41 -9.34 2.68
CA THR A 172 7.02 -9.67 2.28
C THR A 172 6.60 -10.98 2.93
N ALA A 173 5.35 -11.08 3.35
CA ALA A 173 4.86 -12.26 4.05
C ALA A 173 3.52 -12.76 3.51
N SER A 174 3.39 -14.08 3.41
CA SER A 174 2.16 -14.75 3.01
C SER A 174 1.44 -15.41 4.19
N LEU A 175 0.14 -15.60 4.03
CA LEU A 175 -0.76 -16.12 5.05
C LEU A 175 -0.27 -17.46 5.61
N ASN A 176 0.19 -18.40 4.77
CA ASN A 176 0.79 -19.69 5.14
C ASN A 176 2.13 -19.68 5.93
N GLY A 177 2.53 -18.58 6.57
CA GLY A 177 3.68 -18.55 7.48
C GLY A 177 5.05 -18.38 6.82
N ILE A 178 5.10 -17.96 5.54
CA ILE A 178 6.35 -17.75 4.78
C ILE A 178 6.69 -16.26 4.69
N ILE A 179 7.95 -15.91 4.95
CA ILE A 179 8.51 -14.57 4.67
C ILE A 179 9.56 -14.69 3.55
N LYS A 180 9.58 -13.69 2.66
CA LYS A 180 10.54 -13.54 1.55
C LYS A 180 11.25 -12.19 1.64
N PHE A 181 12.57 -12.24 1.55
CA PHE A 181 13.49 -11.11 1.51
C PHE A 181 13.89 -10.81 0.06
N TRP A 182 13.89 -9.53 -0.29
CA TRP A 182 14.19 -9.01 -1.61
C TRP A 182 15.16 -7.84 -1.50
N TYR A 183 16.10 -7.70 -2.42
CA TYR A 183 17.02 -6.55 -2.45
C TYR A 183 16.56 -5.51 -3.47
N LYS A 184 16.59 -4.22 -3.08
CA LYS A 184 16.32 -3.10 -3.99
C LYS A 184 17.60 -2.69 -4.73
N ASN A 185 17.75 -3.20 -5.95
CA ASN A 185 18.70 -2.71 -6.94
C ASN A 185 18.04 -1.72 -7.92
N ILE A 186 18.88 -0.96 -8.64
CA ILE A 186 18.46 0.24 -9.40
C ILE A 186 17.48 -0.14 -10.53
N GLY A 187 16.21 0.18 -10.35
CA GLY A 187 15.14 -0.10 -11.32
C GLY A 187 14.64 -1.56 -11.34
N CYS A 188 15.04 -2.39 -10.38
CA CYS A 188 14.60 -3.78 -10.22
C CYS A 188 14.34 -4.15 -8.75
N ILE A 189 13.93 -5.39 -8.53
CA ILE A 189 14.05 -6.10 -7.26
C ILE A 189 14.69 -7.44 -7.54
N GLU A 190 15.46 -7.96 -6.59
CA GLU A 190 16.10 -9.27 -6.69
C GLU A 190 15.62 -10.14 -5.53
N PHE A 191 15.20 -11.37 -5.81
CA PHE A 191 14.85 -12.34 -4.77
C PHE A 191 16.13 -12.82 -4.06
N VAL A 192 16.17 -12.72 -2.73
CA VAL A 192 17.37 -13.06 -1.95
C VAL A 192 17.20 -14.40 -1.24
N LYS A 193 16.16 -14.53 -0.39
CA LYS A 193 15.98 -15.69 0.49
C LYS A 193 14.51 -15.80 0.89
N HIS A 194 14.04 -17.03 1.13
CA HIS A 194 12.74 -17.28 1.74
C HIS A 194 12.88 -18.23 2.91
N PHE A 195 11.93 -18.14 3.84
CA PHE A 195 11.86 -18.98 5.01
C PHE A 195 10.40 -19.33 5.27
N LYS A 196 10.10 -20.60 5.53
CA LYS A 196 8.86 -20.97 6.22
C LYS A 196 9.13 -20.85 7.73
N ILE A 197 8.51 -19.88 8.36
CA ILE A 197 8.87 -19.41 9.70
C ILE A 197 7.82 -19.84 10.71
N HIS A 198 6.56 -19.64 10.37
CA HIS A 198 5.41 -19.97 11.21
C HIS A 198 4.69 -21.21 10.69
N SER A 199 4.02 -21.93 11.60
CA SER A 199 3.17 -23.07 11.23
C SER A 199 1.73 -22.69 10.92
N ASP A 200 1.34 -21.46 11.28
CA ASP A 200 -0.01 -20.90 11.19
C ASP A 200 0.07 -19.43 10.73
N GLU A 201 -1.07 -18.75 10.60
CA GLU A 201 -1.17 -17.45 9.95
C GLU A 201 -0.34 -16.35 10.63
N ILE A 202 0.32 -15.51 9.82
CA ILE A 202 1.04 -14.33 10.29
C ILE A 202 0.04 -13.19 10.57
N ILE A 203 0.15 -12.62 11.77
CA ILE A 203 -0.74 -11.60 12.33
C ILE A 203 -0.18 -10.20 12.10
N ASN A 204 1.12 -10.02 12.35
CA ASN A 204 1.81 -8.74 12.27
C ASN A 204 3.30 -8.94 11.99
N ILE A 205 3.91 -7.98 11.29
CA ILE A 205 5.35 -7.89 11.05
C ILE A 205 5.77 -6.42 11.22
N PHE A 206 6.85 -6.20 11.96
CA PHE A 206 7.38 -4.89 12.27
C PHE A 206 8.91 -4.89 12.18
N ILE A 207 9.48 -3.76 11.75
CA ILE A 207 10.94 -3.56 11.66
C ILE A 207 11.36 -2.64 12.81
N SER A 208 12.57 -2.87 13.34
CA SER A 208 13.18 -2.04 14.38
C SER A 208 13.58 -0.66 13.86
N GLU A 209 13.65 0.33 14.75
CA GLU A 209 13.90 1.72 14.36
C GLU A 209 15.30 1.97 13.77
N ASP A 210 16.27 1.18 14.20
CA ASP A 210 17.61 1.10 13.59
C ASP A 210 17.59 0.44 12.20
N GLU A 211 16.54 -0.30 11.84
CA GLU A 211 16.38 -1.20 10.68
C GLU A 211 17.37 -2.37 10.64
N GLU A 212 17.78 -2.88 11.80
CA GLU A 212 18.63 -4.07 11.91
C GLU A 212 17.85 -5.35 12.23
N HIS A 213 16.63 -5.23 12.76
CA HIS A 213 15.80 -6.36 13.18
C HIS A 213 14.40 -6.36 12.59
N LEU A 214 13.89 -7.56 12.32
CA LEU A 214 12.52 -7.84 11.91
C LEU A 214 11.86 -8.71 12.97
N GLY A 215 10.72 -8.29 13.50
CA GLY A 215 9.84 -9.08 14.35
C GLY A 215 8.66 -9.63 13.57
N SER A 216 8.32 -10.91 13.75
CA SER A 216 7.10 -11.54 13.23
C SER A 216 6.28 -12.20 14.33
N LEU A 217 4.94 -12.09 14.22
CA LEU A 217 3.95 -12.65 15.13
C LEU A 217 2.95 -13.51 14.37
N SER A 218 2.51 -14.63 14.96
CA SER A 218 1.58 -15.58 14.34
C SER A 218 0.57 -16.17 15.33
N LYS A 219 -0.53 -16.70 14.77
CA LYS A 219 -1.49 -17.55 15.48
C LYS A 219 -0.87 -18.81 16.11
N ASP A 220 0.31 -19.25 15.65
CA ASP A 220 1.07 -20.36 16.24
C ASP A 220 1.63 -20.11 17.65
N LYS A 221 1.28 -18.96 18.26
CA LYS A 221 1.74 -18.48 19.57
C LYS A 221 3.26 -18.34 19.64
N THR A 222 3.91 -17.88 18.58
CA THR A 222 5.34 -17.51 18.62
C THR A 222 5.59 -16.08 18.14
N TYR A 223 6.59 -15.45 18.78
CA TYR A 223 7.31 -14.29 18.27
C TYR A 223 8.66 -14.76 17.75
N LYS A 224 9.08 -14.29 16.57
CA LYS A 224 10.40 -14.62 16.00
C LYS A 224 11.10 -13.38 15.51
N GLN A 225 12.42 -13.32 15.74
CA GLN A 225 13.25 -12.17 15.38
C GLN A 225 14.35 -12.59 14.39
N PHE A 226 14.52 -11.78 13.34
CA PHE A 226 15.59 -11.90 12.36
C PHE A 226 16.50 -10.69 12.43
N ASP A 227 17.80 -10.87 12.20
CA ASP A 227 18.64 -9.77 11.72
C ASP A 227 18.43 -9.61 10.20
N ILE A 228 18.10 -8.39 9.78
CA ILE A 228 17.84 -8.04 8.39
C ILE A 228 19.13 -8.09 7.54
N THR A 229 20.29 -8.04 8.16
CA THR A 229 21.62 -7.98 7.53
C THR A 229 22.19 -9.35 7.19
N SER A 230 22.11 -10.31 8.12
CA SER A 230 22.50 -11.73 7.94
C SER A 230 21.38 -12.63 7.40
N PHE A 231 20.13 -12.19 7.54
CA PHE A 231 18.91 -13.00 7.37
C PHE A 231 18.75 -14.13 8.39
N ASP A 232 19.51 -14.14 9.49
CA ASP A 232 19.46 -15.23 10.45
C ASP A 232 18.35 -15.02 11.51
N MET A 233 17.59 -16.09 11.74
CA MET A 233 16.49 -16.15 12.72
C MET A 233 17.06 -16.38 14.12
N ASN A 234 17.59 -15.32 14.72
CA ASN A 234 18.38 -15.41 15.94
C ASN A 234 17.56 -15.76 17.19
N ILE A 235 16.24 -15.50 17.21
CA ILE A 235 15.42 -15.58 18.44
C ILE A 235 14.01 -16.11 18.14
N VAL A 236 13.51 -17.01 18.99
CA VAL A 236 12.18 -17.63 18.88
C VAL A 236 11.55 -17.74 20.26
N ILE A 237 10.66 -16.81 20.59
CA ILE A 237 9.93 -16.79 21.87
C ILE A 237 8.59 -17.49 21.69
N LYS A 238 8.30 -18.47 22.56
CA LYS A 238 6.97 -19.12 22.63
C LYS A 238 6.07 -18.38 23.62
N LEU A 239 4.96 -17.83 23.11
CA LEU A 239 3.96 -17.11 23.87
C LEU A 239 2.94 -18.10 24.49
N SER A 240 2.34 -17.72 25.61
CA SER A 240 1.23 -18.48 26.22
C SER A 240 -0.14 -18.14 25.61
N PHE A 241 -0.25 -16.97 25.00
CA PHE A 241 -1.46 -16.37 24.41
C PHE A 241 -1.34 -16.23 22.88
N ILE A 242 -2.45 -16.07 22.17
CA ILE A 242 -2.44 -15.63 20.76
C ILE A 242 -2.10 -14.13 20.75
N PRO A 243 -1.04 -13.68 20.07
CA PRO A 243 -0.71 -12.25 20.00
C PRO A 243 -1.71 -11.49 19.11
N ARG A 244 -2.00 -10.22 19.42
CA ARG A 244 -2.79 -9.33 18.54
C ARG A 244 -1.90 -8.37 17.77
N THR A 245 -0.97 -7.72 18.44
CA THR A 245 -0.01 -6.79 17.82
C THR A 245 1.32 -6.78 18.54
N GLY A 246 2.29 -6.08 17.99
CA GLY A 246 3.57 -5.85 18.66
C GLY A 246 4.44 -4.83 17.94
N GLU A 247 5.43 -4.33 18.67
CA GLU A 247 6.34 -3.27 18.24
C GLU A 247 7.68 -3.40 18.99
N PHE A 248 8.79 -3.01 18.36
CA PHE A 248 10.05 -2.78 19.05
C PHE A 248 9.98 -1.49 19.87
N ILE A 249 10.36 -1.56 21.14
CA ILE A 249 10.44 -0.42 22.05
C ILE A 249 11.87 -0.32 22.59
N TYR A 250 12.29 0.88 22.94
CA TYR A 250 13.62 1.15 23.50
C TYR A 250 13.43 1.97 24.78
N SER A 251 14.30 1.81 25.78
CA SER A 251 14.30 2.70 26.94
C SER A 251 15.29 3.83 26.73
N SER A 252 14.85 5.07 26.93
CA SER A 252 15.68 6.28 26.81
C SER A 252 17.11 6.16 27.36
N ILE A 253 18.06 6.58 26.51
CA ILE A 253 19.45 7.01 26.78
C ILE A 253 20.42 5.97 27.35
N PHE A 254 20.02 5.18 28.35
CA PHE A 254 20.93 4.35 29.16
C PHE A 254 21.03 2.89 28.74
N SER A 255 20.06 2.39 27.97
CA SER A 255 19.97 0.99 27.58
C SER A 255 19.90 0.84 26.07
N THR A 256 20.80 0.03 25.52
CA THR A 256 20.75 -0.48 24.13
C THR A 256 19.98 -1.80 24.02
N GLU A 257 19.29 -2.22 25.08
CA GLU A 257 18.56 -3.48 25.12
C GLU A 257 17.29 -3.35 24.27
N VAL A 258 17.23 -4.08 23.16
CA VAL A 258 16.04 -4.19 22.32
C VAL A 258 14.93 -4.87 23.13
N LYS A 259 13.87 -4.13 23.42
CA LYS A 259 12.64 -4.64 24.04
C LYS A 259 11.56 -4.81 22.97
N VAL A 260 10.62 -5.71 23.22
CA VAL A 260 9.45 -5.93 22.36
C VAL A 260 8.20 -5.89 23.23
N ALA A 261 7.26 -5.02 22.86
CA ALA A 261 5.90 -5.05 23.39
C ALA A 261 5.03 -5.95 22.52
N ILE A 262 4.26 -6.86 23.12
CA ILE A 262 3.32 -7.74 22.42
C ILE A 262 1.98 -7.69 23.16
N SER A 263 0.89 -7.35 22.48
CA SER A 263 -0.46 -7.45 23.06
C SER A 263 -1.06 -8.84 22.85
N SER A 264 -1.96 -9.25 23.75
CA SER A 264 -2.75 -10.47 23.59
C SER A 264 -4.06 -10.19 22.83
N SER A 265 -4.52 -11.16 22.03
CA SER A 265 -5.89 -11.16 21.47
C SER A 265 -6.91 -11.80 22.41
N GLU A 266 -6.47 -12.33 23.55
CA GLU A 266 -7.31 -13.01 24.56
C GLU A 266 -7.58 -12.11 25.78
N LYS A 267 -6.77 -11.07 26.01
CA LYS A 267 -6.81 -10.18 27.18
C LYS A 267 -6.29 -8.78 26.89
N ALA A 268 -6.78 -7.78 27.62
CA ALA A 268 -6.27 -6.41 27.64
C ALA A 268 -4.92 -6.29 28.39
N CYS A 269 -3.90 -7.00 27.93
CA CYS A 269 -2.56 -6.97 28.51
C CYS A 269 -1.48 -6.76 27.43
N ILE A 270 -0.44 -6.02 27.77
CA ILE A 270 0.82 -5.95 27.01
C ILE A 270 1.90 -6.72 27.78
N TYR A 271 2.62 -7.58 27.07
CA TYR A 271 3.73 -8.37 27.57
C TYR A 271 5.03 -7.80 27.01
N ILE A 272 5.98 -7.47 27.90
CA ILE A 272 7.28 -6.91 27.55
C ILE A 272 8.36 -7.99 27.65
N TYR A 273 8.99 -8.26 26.51
CA TYR A 273 10.12 -9.17 26.39
C TYR A 273 11.40 -8.39 26.12
N LYS A 274 12.56 -8.95 26.51
CA LYS A 274 13.87 -8.58 26.00
C LYS A 274 14.45 -9.79 25.26
N PRO A 275 14.23 -9.91 23.94
CA PRO A 275 14.60 -11.11 23.19
C PRO A 275 16.09 -11.49 23.30
N LEU A 276 16.98 -10.50 23.47
CA LEU A 276 18.43 -10.72 23.60
C LEU A 276 18.88 -11.23 24.99
N GLU A 277 18.00 -11.21 26.00
CA GLU A 277 18.32 -11.62 27.38
C GLU A 277 17.57 -12.90 27.79
N SER A 278 16.29 -13.03 27.46
CA SER A 278 15.51 -14.22 27.79
C SER A 278 14.19 -14.34 27.01
N ASP A 279 13.74 -15.57 26.79
CA ASP A 279 12.40 -15.89 26.24
C ASP A 279 11.24 -15.64 27.22
N ILE A 280 11.53 -15.16 28.45
CA ILE A 280 10.54 -14.97 29.52
C ILE A 280 10.01 -13.53 29.46
N CYS A 281 8.70 -13.36 29.70
CA CYS A 281 8.11 -12.03 29.86
C CYS A 281 8.65 -11.38 31.14
N ILE A 282 9.27 -10.21 31.00
CA ILE A 282 9.88 -9.45 32.11
C ILE A 282 8.84 -8.61 32.84
N GLN A 283 7.88 -8.05 32.11
CA GLN A 283 6.81 -7.22 32.66
C GLN A 283 5.52 -7.44 31.88
N THR A 284 4.45 -7.80 32.59
CA THR A 284 3.09 -7.78 32.06
C THR A 284 2.42 -6.50 32.56
N ILE A 285 1.95 -5.66 31.65
CA ILE A 285 1.08 -4.53 31.93
C ILE A 285 -0.36 -5.02 31.70
N ASP A 286 -1.10 -5.20 32.78
CA ASP A 286 -2.51 -5.56 32.74
C ASP A 286 -3.37 -4.30 32.85
N PHE A 287 -4.25 -4.07 31.89
CA PHE A 287 -5.21 -2.95 31.88
C PHE A 287 -6.55 -3.36 32.52
N GLY A 288 -6.69 -4.61 32.98
CA GLY A 288 -7.85 -5.09 33.74
C GLY A 288 -9.07 -5.31 32.85
N CYS A 289 -10.22 -4.75 33.25
CA CYS A 289 -11.48 -4.85 32.50
C CYS A 289 -11.54 -3.99 31.23
N CYS A 290 -10.39 -3.55 30.71
CA CYS A 290 -10.29 -2.78 29.48
C CYS A 290 -10.46 -3.64 28.21
N ASN A 291 -10.52 -2.95 27.08
CA ASN A 291 -10.63 -3.51 25.74
C ASN A 291 -9.31 -4.12 25.23
N ILE A 292 -9.39 -4.94 24.18
CA ILE A 292 -8.24 -5.60 23.55
C ILE A 292 -7.38 -4.56 22.83
N ILE A 293 -6.07 -4.62 23.03
CA ILE A 293 -5.11 -3.66 22.46
C ILE A 293 -4.74 -4.08 21.04
N GLU A 294 -5.30 -3.35 20.08
CA GLU A 294 -5.25 -3.58 18.64
C GLU A 294 -3.92 -3.14 18.01
N ILE A 295 -3.43 -1.96 18.40
CA ILE A 295 -2.24 -1.33 17.81
C ILE A 295 -1.33 -0.78 18.90
N ILE A 296 -0.03 -1.00 18.74
CA ILE A 296 1.06 -0.39 19.51
C ILE A 296 1.98 0.31 18.50
N LYS A 297 2.37 1.57 18.75
CA LYS A 297 3.38 2.31 17.97
C LYS A 297 4.32 3.07 18.91
N TYR A 298 5.62 2.97 18.71
CA TYR A 298 6.64 3.65 19.53
C TYR A 298 7.19 4.90 18.83
N ASN A 299 7.28 6.03 19.55
CA ASN A 299 7.86 7.27 19.04
C ASN A 299 9.16 7.63 19.79
N LYS A 300 10.30 7.21 19.21
CA LYS A 300 11.66 7.47 19.72
C LYS A 300 11.99 8.93 20.03
N PHE A 301 11.30 9.89 19.40
CA PHE A 301 11.60 11.30 19.58
C PHE A 301 11.01 11.85 20.88
N TYR A 302 10.05 11.16 21.48
CA TYR A 302 9.40 11.53 22.74
C TYR A 302 9.59 10.47 23.85
N ASP A 303 10.12 9.28 23.52
CA ASP A 303 10.17 8.05 24.35
C ASP A 303 8.78 7.57 24.82
N LEU A 304 7.77 7.78 23.98
CA LEU A 304 6.37 7.44 24.27
C LEU A 304 5.85 6.33 23.33
N CYS A 305 5.08 5.40 23.89
CA CYS A 305 4.24 4.47 23.13
C CYS A 305 2.82 5.02 23.02
N VAL A 306 2.21 4.85 21.83
CA VAL A 306 0.78 5.05 21.58
C VAL A 306 0.10 3.70 21.47
N PHE A 307 -1.06 3.56 22.10
CA PHE A 307 -1.93 2.39 22.01
C PHE A 307 -3.28 2.76 21.41
N SER A 308 -3.91 1.82 20.70
CA SER A 308 -5.34 1.85 20.38
C SER A 308 -5.96 0.54 20.84
N ASP A 309 -7.17 0.62 21.41
CA ASP A 309 -8.02 -0.55 21.66
C ASP A 309 -9.01 -0.82 20.50
N ASN A 310 -9.88 -1.81 20.68
CA ASN A 310 -10.93 -2.20 19.74
C ASN A 310 -12.26 -1.41 19.84
N GLU A 311 -12.36 -0.39 20.71
CA GLU A 311 -13.50 0.55 20.79
C GLU A 311 -13.12 1.98 20.37
N GLY A 312 -11.83 2.24 20.13
CA GLY A 312 -11.27 3.52 19.70
C GLY A 312 -10.58 4.32 20.80
N LEU A 313 -10.37 3.79 22.00
CA LEU A 313 -9.60 4.50 23.02
C LEU A 313 -8.14 4.58 22.59
N LEU A 314 -7.67 5.80 22.33
CA LEU A 314 -6.25 6.09 22.18
C LEU A 314 -5.65 6.41 23.54
N ASP A 315 -4.53 5.77 23.88
CA ASP A 315 -3.75 6.09 25.07
C ASP A 315 -2.27 6.25 24.75
N ILE A 316 -1.55 6.94 25.63
CA ILE A 316 -0.13 7.27 25.47
C ILE A 316 0.56 7.03 26.81
N VAL A 317 1.67 6.31 26.77
CA VAL A 317 2.48 6.03 27.96
C VAL A 317 3.97 6.25 27.72
N ASP A 318 4.66 6.59 28.79
CA ASP A 318 6.13 6.57 28.88
C ASP A 318 6.65 5.12 28.89
N VAL A 319 7.66 4.82 28.07
CA VAL A 319 8.19 3.44 27.88
C VAL A 319 8.96 2.93 29.11
N THR A 320 9.38 3.80 30.02
CA THR A 320 10.07 3.40 31.26
C THR A 320 9.13 2.87 32.33
N ASN A 321 7.89 3.37 32.37
CA ASN A 321 6.96 3.15 33.49
C ASN A 321 5.53 2.75 33.10
N PHE A 322 5.19 2.81 31.81
CA PHE A 322 3.89 2.48 31.23
C PHE A 322 2.70 3.24 31.84
N LYS A 323 2.93 4.50 32.25
CA LYS A 323 1.90 5.45 32.70
C LYS A 323 1.82 6.66 31.78
N PHE A 324 0.69 7.35 31.84
CA PHE A 324 0.47 8.59 31.09
C PHE A 324 1.54 9.64 31.47
N PRO A 325 2.24 10.25 30.49
CA PRO A 325 3.33 11.17 30.76
C PRO A 325 2.83 12.47 31.40
N THR A 326 3.39 12.87 32.54
CA THR A 326 3.04 14.14 33.20
C THR A 326 4.22 15.10 33.20
N SER A 327 4.00 16.33 32.71
CA SER A 327 5.03 17.35 32.50
C SER A 327 5.60 18.00 33.79
N LYS A 328 5.38 17.38 34.96
CA LYS A 328 5.60 17.99 36.29
C LYS A 328 6.70 17.33 37.13
N GLU A 329 7.25 16.17 36.74
CA GLU A 329 8.16 15.39 37.60
C GLU A 329 9.60 15.91 37.69
N GLU A 330 10.06 16.81 36.79
CA GLU A 330 11.40 17.44 36.83
C GLU A 330 11.69 18.29 38.10
N LYS A 331 10.76 18.41 39.06
CA LYS A 331 10.90 19.23 40.27
C LYS A 331 11.19 18.47 41.58
N LYS A 332 11.35 17.13 41.59
CA LYS A 332 11.57 16.36 42.85
C LYS A 332 12.72 15.33 42.82
N SER A 333 13.90 15.72 42.34
CA SER A 333 15.12 14.89 42.44
C SER A 333 16.39 15.67 42.84
N LYS A 334 16.27 16.67 43.74
CA LYS A 334 17.43 17.37 44.34
C LYS A 334 18.18 16.53 45.39
N THR A 335 18.54 15.31 45.06
CA THR A 335 19.37 14.42 45.89
C THR A 335 20.26 13.54 45.02
N ASN A 336 21.57 13.78 45.11
CA ASN A 336 22.66 12.84 44.85
C ASN A 336 22.75 12.21 43.45
N ASN A 337 23.26 12.97 42.46
CA ASN A 337 24.57 12.68 41.84
C ASN A 337 25.00 13.76 40.82
N ASN A 338 26.19 14.33 41.01
CA ASN A 338 26.73 15.39 40.14
C ASN A 338 27.44 14.88 38.86
N MET A 339 27.69 13.57 38.75
CA MET A 339 28.15 12.95 37.50
C MET A 339 26.99 12.71 36.55
N ASP A 340 25.94 12.05 37.04
CA ASP A 340 24.82 11.58 36.20
C ASP A 340 24.09 12.76 35.54
N HIS A 341 23.85 13.85 36.26
CA HIS A 341 23.31 15.08 35.67
C HIS A 341 24.15 15.66 34.53
N LYS A 342 25.50 15.56 34.59
CA LYS A 342 26.38 16.00 33.49
C LYS A 342 26.35 15.03 32.32
N LEU A 343 26.24 13.73 32.58
CA LEU A 343 26.09 12.72 31.53
C LEU A 343 24.76 12.89 30.80
N ILE A 344 23.65 13.06 31.54
CA ILE A 344 22.31 13.34 31.02
C ILE A 344 22.31 14.64 30.18
N ASP A 345 22.87 15.73 30.70
CA ASP A 345 22.95 17.01 29.98
C ASP A 345 23.88 16.95 28.75
N PHE A 346 24.88 16.06 28.72
CA PHE A 346 25.68 15.76 27.53
C PHE A 346 24.94 14.86 26.52
N MET A 347 24.19 13.86 26.99
CA MET A 347 23.43 12.93 26.15
C MET A 347 22.20 13.61 25.53
N ASN A 348 21.49 14.47 26.27
CA ASN A 348 20.41 15.32 25.74
C ASN A 348 20.91 16.30 24.66
N LYS A 349 22.20 16.69 24.69
CA LYS A 349 22.84 17.49 23.61
C LYS A 349 23.26 16.65 22.40
N ARG A 350 23.31 15.32 22.53
CA ARG A 350 23.64 14.38 21.45
C ARG A 350 22.39 13.75 20.82
N TYR A 351 21.35 13.52 21.62
CA TYR A 351 20.04 12.99 21.23
C TYR A 351 18.94 13.75 22.01
N PRO A 352 18.46 14.92 21.51
CA PRO A 352 17.45 15.70 22.21
C PRO A 352 16.05 15.08 22.08
N ILE A 353 15.52 14.59 23.20
CA ILE A 353 14.11 14.17 23.31
C ILE A 353 13.21 15.42 23.23
N LYS A 354 12.17 15.36 22.39
CA LYS A 354 11.13 16.38 22.24
C LYS A 354 10.18 16.31 23.44
N LYS A 355 9.79 17.47 23.98
CA LYS A 355 8.82 17.55 25.09
C LYS A 355 7.40 17.66 24.56
N ILE A 356 6.45 17.11 25.31
CA ILE A 356 5.01 17.28 25.07
C ILE A 356 4.50 18.60 25.66
N ASN A 357 3.44 19.15 25.06
CA ASN A 357 2.80 20.40 25.45
C ASN A 357 1.45 20.21 26.18
N PHE A 358 1.18 18.99 26.65
CA PHE A 358 0.02 18.64 27.47
C PHE A 358 0.44 18.02 28.81
N SER A 359 -0.50 17.93 29.74
CA SER A 359 -0.34 17.42 31.10
C SER A 359 -1.53 16.59 31.61
N PHE A 360 -2.68 16.68 30.94
CA PHE A 360 -3.88 15.88 31.20
C PHE A 360 -4.49 15.37 29.88
N LYS A 361 -5.16 14.20 29.91
CA LYS A 361 -5.84 13.63 28.72
C LYS A 361 -6.93 14.56 28.16
N SER A 362 -7.59 15.34 29.01
CA SER A 362 -8.61 16.34 28.61
C SER A 362 -8.05 17.51 27.80
N GLU A 363 -6.73 17.69 27.74
CA GLU A 363 -6.07 18.70 26.91
C GLU A 363 -5.80 18.18 25.48
N THR A 364 -6.21 16.94 25.15
CA THR A 364 -5.86 16.20 23.93
C THR A 364 -7.07 15.57 23.25
N ASP A 365 -6.98 15.32 21.94
CA ASP A 365 -8.10 14.84 21.12
C ASP A 365 -8.12 13.28 21.02
N LEU A 366 -7.63 12.58 22.05
CA LEU A 366 -7.48 11.12 22.09
C LEU A 366 -8.83 10.37 22.08
N TYR A 367 -9.89 10.97 22.64
CA TYR A 367 -11.23 10.38 22.69
C TYR A 367 -12.05 10.57 21.40
N GLU A 368 -11.48 11.23 20.37
CA GLU A 368 -12.18 11.55 19.12
C GLU A 368 -12.67 10.29 18.37
N LEU A 369 -11.96 9.16 18.46
CA LEU A 369 -12.39 7.90 17.85
C LEU A 369 -13.59 7.29 18.60
N CYS A 370 -13.55 7.23 19.94
CA CYS A 370 -14.67 6.80 20.80
C CYS A 370 -15.95 7.61 20.54
N LYS A 371 -15.81 8.93 20.36
CA LYS A 371 -16.92 9.86 20.05
C LYS A 371 -17.66 9.48 18.76
N TYR A 372 -16.96 8.94 17.77
CA TYR A 372 -17.56 8.41 16.53
C TYR A 372 -17.79 6.88 16.57
N LYS A 373 -17.62 6.22 17.72
CA LYS A 373 -17.81 4.77 17.93
C LYS A 373 -17.05 3.91 16.90
N THR A 374 -15.82 4.31 16.57
CA THR A 374 -14.97 3.66 15.56
C THR A 374 -13.56 3.46 16.12
N TYR A 375 -12.86 2.42 15.66
CA TYR A 375 -11.51 2.06 16.12
C TYR A 375 -10.47 2.25 15.02
N ALA A 376 -9.18 2.23 15.38
CA ALA A 376 -8.08 2.37 14.42
C ALA A 376 -7.80 1.06 13.67
N LEU A 377 -7.75 1.12 12.33
CA LEU A 377 -7.25 0.03 11.47
C LEU A 377 -5.73 0.08 11.31
N CYS A 378 -5.15 1.28 11.31
CA CYS A 378 -3.73 1.51 11.09
C CYS A 378 -3.29 2.81 11.77
N ILE A 379 -2.13 2.79 12.44
CA ILE A 379 -1.44 3.98 12.96
C ILE A 379 -0.03 4.02 12.36
N SER A 380 0.36 5.17 11.81
CA SER A 380 1.68 5.43 11.24
C SER A 380 2.26 6.74 11.80
N LEU A 381 3.58 6.79 11.98
CA LEU A 381 4.30 7.98 12.49
C LEU A 381 5.15 8.58 11.37
N SER A 382 5.34 9.90 11.39
CA SER A 382 6.30 10.58 10.52
C SER A 382 7.75 10.26 10.92
N LEU A 383 8.71 10.38 9.99
CA LEU A 383 10.12 10.01 10.22
C LEU A 383 10.84 10.94 11.23
N ASP A 384 10.21 12.06 11.60
CA ASP A 384 10.61 13.00 12.66
C ASP A 384 9.74 12.92 13.93
N GLY A 385 8.75 12.03 13.96
CA GLY A 385 7.81 11.84 15.05
C GLY A 385 6.90 13.03 15.37
N GLU A 386 6.84 14.07 14.54
CA GLU A 386 5.99 15.26 14.80
C GLU A 386 4.51 15.04 14.48
N TYR A 387 4.22 14.10 13.57
CA TYR A 387 2.87 13.77 13.12
C TYR A 387 2.58 12.28 13.28
N MET A 388 1.34 12.00 13.67
CA MET A 388 0.78 10.65 13.73
C MET A 388 -0.46 10.61 12.84
N ALA A 389 -0.55 9.64 11.94
CA ALA A 389 -1.71 9.42 11.09
C ALA A 389 -2.43 8.14 11.49
N ILE A 390 -3.75 8.22 11.65
CA ILE A 390 -4.64 7.12 12.02
C ILE A 390 -5.73 6.99 10.97
N LEU A 391 -5.90 5.79 10.41
CA LEU A 391 -7.05 5.43 9.58
C LEU A 391 -8.01 4.59 10.43
N SER A 392 -9.24 5.06 10.63
CA SER A 392 -10.27 4.32 11.38
C SER A 392 -11.16 3.42 10.51
N GLU A 393 -11.92 2.53 11.14
CA GLU A 393 -12.81 1.56 10.48
C GLU A 393 -13.88 2.22 9.59
N ASN A 394 -14.34 3.43 9.95
CA ASN A 394 -15.24 4.23 9.12
C ASN A 394 -14.54 4.92 7.91
N TYR A 395 -13.25 4.64 7.69
CA TYR A 395 -12.37 5.24 6.68
C TYR A 395 -12.22 6.76 6.78
N PHE A 396 -12.05 7.27 8.00
CA PHE A 396 -11.56 8.63 8.23
C PHE A 396 -10.08 8.59 8.56
N LEU A 397 -9.26 9.30 7.77
CA LEU A 397 -7.83 9.48 8.01
C LEU A 397 -7.63 10.75 8.86
N ARG A 398 -7.32 10.57 10.15
CA ARG A 398 -7.03 11.64 11.10
C ARG A 398 -5.53 11.80 11.28
N ILE A 399 -5.02 13.00 11.09
CA ILE A 399 -3.62 13.35 11.34
C ILE A 399 -3.57 14.19 12.61
N TYR A 400 -2.80 13.75 13.59
CA TYR A 400 -2.56 14.41 14.87
C TYR A 400 -1.15 15.00 14.90
N LYS A 401 -0.98 16.14 15.58
CA LYS A 401 0.35 16.64 15.96
C LYS A 401 0.79 15.99 17.27
N PHE A 402 1.86 15.20 17.25
CA PHE A 402 2.30 14.36 18.39
C PHE A 402 2.64 15.19 19.64
N GLU A 403 3.24 16.37 19.46
CA GLU A 403 3.62 17.29 20.53
C GLU A 403 2.45 17.71 21.45
N SER A 404 1.26 17.90 20.88
CA SER A 404 0.06 18.37 21.60
C SER A 404 -1.05 17.33 21.67
N MET A 405 -0.91 16.23 20.93
CA MET A 405 -1.95 15.23 20.67
C MET A 405 -3.31 15.84 20.31
N LYS A 406 -3.24 16.83 19.41
CA LYS A 406 -4.41 17.48 18.82
C LYS A 406 -4.52 17.20 17.33
N LEU A 407 -5.75 17.15 16.87
CA LEU A 407 -6.15 16.90 15.50
C LEU A 407 -5.67 18.04 14.61
N TYR A 408 -4.79 17.72 13.66
CA TYR A 408 -4.24 18.66 12.69
C TYR A 408 -5.05 18.67 11.39
N ARG A 409 -5.45 17.50 10.89
CA ARG A 409 -6.33 17.34 9.72
C ARG A 409 -7.19 16.09 9.79
N VAL A 410 -8.29 16.11 9.04
CA VAL A 410 -9.17 14.97 8.77
C VAL A 410 -9.38 14.86 7.27
N TYR A 411 -9.29 13.64 6.72
CA TYR A 411 -9.76 13.31 5.39
C TYR A 411 -10.85 12.24 5.50
N ASP A 412 -12.01 12.53 4.93
CA ASP A 412 -13.07 11.55 4.70
C ASP A 412 -12.70 10.71 3.47
N GLU A 413 -12.61 9.40 3.65
CA GLU A 413 -12.37 8.41 2.58
C GLU A 413 -13.49 7.35 2.54
N SER A 414 -14.65 7.67 3.12
CA SER A 414 -15.84 6.83 3.16
C SER A 414 -16.39 6.55 1.75
N THR A 415 -17.10 5.43 1.61
CA THR A 415 -17.80 5.08 0.36
C THR A 415 -18.91 6.07 0.00
N GLU A 416 -19.41 6.83 0.97
CA GLU A 416 -20.47 7.85 0.80
C GLU A 416 -19.90 9.17 0.26
N MET A 417 -18.74 9.60 0.75
CA MET A 417 -17.95 10.67 0.13
C MET A 417 -17.60 10.30 -1.32
N TYR A 418 -17.16 9.07 -1.57
CA TYR A 418 -16.87 8.63 -2.93
C TYR A 418 -18.11 8.55 -3.84
N LEU A 419 -19.29 8.20 -3.31
CA LEU A 419 -20.55 8.20 -4.07
C LEU A 419 -21.00 9.62 -4.43
N THR A 420 -21.05 10.52 -3.45
CA THR A 420 -21.40 11.94 -3.68
C THR A 420 -20.42 12.63 -4.63
N ALA A 421 -19.13 12.28 -4.56
CA ALA A 421 -18.11 12.79 -5.48
C ALA A 421 -18.31 12.37 -6.95
N GLN A 422 -19.09 11.33 -7.27
CA GLN A 422 -19.40 10.99 -8.68
C GLN A 422 -20.34 12.02 -9.32
N ASN A 423 -21.23 12.62 -8.52
CA ASN A 423 -22.21 13.61 -9.00
C ASN A 423 -21.62 15.03 -9.05
N ASP A 424 -20.51 15.27 -8.37
CA ASP A 424 -19.85 16.58 -8.27
C ASP A 424 -18.97 16.86 -9.50
N PRO A 425 -19.27 17.90 -10.32
CA PRO A 425 -18.53 18.20 -11.55
C PRO A 425 -17.15 18.83 -11.31
N LEU A 426 -16.82 19.23 -10.07
CA LEU A 426 -15.48 19.67 -9.67
C LEU A 426 -14.59 18.46 -9.35
N LYS A 427 -15.14 17.45 -8.66
CA LYS A 427 -14.40 16.25 -8.19
C LYS A 427 -14.10 15.19 -9.27
N LYS A 428 -13.91 15.62 -10.53
CA LYS A 428 -13.61 14.75 -11.70
C LYS A 428 -12.40 13.82 -11.50
N GLU A 429 -11.42 14.22 -10.70
CA GLU A 429 -10.28 13.34 -10.35
C GLU A 429 -10.70 12.08 -9.57
N LEU A 430 -11.87 12.09 -8.92
CA LEU A 430 -12.44 10.98 -8.16
C LEU A 430 -13.51 10.19 -8.95
N HIS A 431 -13.85 10.60 -10.17
CA HIS A 431 -14.86 9.93 -11.00
C HIS A 431 -14.38 8.55 -11.49
N ILE A 432 -15.24 7.54 -11.43
CA ILE A 432 -15.02 6.16 -11.88
C ILE A 432 -16.24 5.73 -12.70
N ASP A 433 -16.08 4.78 -13.62
CA ASP A 433 -17.23 4.13 -14.25
C ASP A 433 -18.13 3.42 -13.21
N SER A 434 -19.45 3.47 -13.42
CA SER A 434 -20.45 2.93 -12.50
C SER A 434 -20.31 1.42 -12.26
N PHE A 435 -19.87 0.64 -13.26
CA PHE A 435 -19.63 -0.80 -13.12
C PHE A 435 -18.43 -1.08 -12.22
N ASP A 436 -17.35 -0.33 -12.41
CA ASP A 436 -16.14 -0.45 -11.60
C ASP A 436 -16.32 0.10 -10.18
N PHE A 437 -17.13 1.15 -10.00
CA PHE A 437 -17.59 1.60 -8.68
C PHE A 437 -18.36 0.48 -7.95
N GLY A 438 -19.28 -0.21 -8.65
CA GLY A 438 -20.01 -1.36 -8.13
C GLY A 438 -19.12 -2.51 -7.67
N LYS A 439 -18.10 -2.88 -8.48
CA LYS A 439 -17.08 -3.88 -8.09
C LYS A 439 -16.32 -3.47 -6.84
N ARG A 440 -15.80 -2.24 -6.81
CA ARG A 440 -15.07 -1.71 -5.65
C ARG A 440 -15.93 -1.75 -4.39
N LEU A 441 -17.21 -1.36 -4.48
CA LEU A 441 -18.17 -1.39 -3.36
C LEU A 441 -18.46 -2.81 -2.85
N PHE A 442 -18.45 -3.82 -3.73
CA PHE A 442 -18.54 -5.23 -3.31
C PHE A 442 -17.27 -5.67 -2.56
N ILE A 443 -16.09 -5.39 -3.12
CA ILE A 443 -14.79 -5.73 -2.52
C ILE A 443 -14.62 -5.05 -1.15
N GLU A 444 -15.02 -3.79 -1.00
CA GLU A 444 -14.93 -3.05 0.26
C GLU A 444 -15.82 -3.68 1.36
N LYS A 445 -17.00 -4.19 0.99
CA LYS A 445 -17.91 -4.93 1.89
C LYS A 445 -17.36 -6.31 2.27
N GLU A 446 -16.61 -6.97 1.40
CA GLU A 446 -15.85 -8.18 1.77
C GLU A 446 -14.70 -7.86 2.73
N ILE A 447 -13.95 -6.76 2.50
CA ILE A 447 -12.78 -6.38 3.30
C ILE A 447 -13.18 -6.02 4.72
N LYS A 448 -14.27 -5.28 4.95
CA LYS A 448 -14.77 -5.00 6.32
C LYS A 448 -15.10 -6.29 7.09
N LYS A 449 -15.69 -7.30 6.43
CA LYS A 449 -15.92 -8.62 7.03
C LYS A 449 -14.61 -9.37 7.28
N TYR A 450 -13.66 -9.29 6.36
CA TYR A 450 -12.35 -9.94 6.48
C TYR A 450 -11.53 -9.36 7.64
N MET A 451 -11.40 -8.04 7.75
CA MET A 451 -10.68 -7.35 8.85
C MET A 451 -11.30 -7.65 10.23
N LYS A 452 -12.63 -7.82 10.31
CA LYS A 452 -13.30 -8.21 11.55
C LYS A 452 -13.12 -9.68 11.92
N ASN A 453 -12.98 -10.57 10.92
CA ASN A 453 -12.87 -12.01 11.13
C ASN A 453 -11.42 -12.51 11.22
N GLN A 454 -10.45 -11.79 10.65
CA GLN A 454 -9.04 -12.17 10.62
C GLN A 454 -8.18 -11.21 11.43
N ASN A 455 -7.43 -11.77 12.39
CA ASN A 455 -6.48 -11.05 13.23
C ASN A 455 -5.21 -10.73 12.42
N ILE A 456 -5.28 -9.77 11.49
CA ILE A 456 -4.17 -9.41 10.59
C ILE A 456 -4.08 -7.88 10.48
N ASN A 457 -2.94 -7.32 10.89
CA ASN A 457 -2.71 -5.89 10.89
C ASN A 457 -2.09 -5.41 9.57
N PHE A 458 -2.80 -4.52 8.86
CA PHE A 458 -2.39 -3.99 7.57
C PHE A 458 -1.82 -2.57 7.70
N ASN A 459 -0.58 -2.35 7.26
CA ASN A 459 0.00 -1.00 7.24
C ASN A 459 -0.56 -0.19 6.06
N MET A 460 -1.70 0.47 6.25
CA MET A 460 -2.43 1.19 5.19
C MET A 460 -1.90 2.62 4.91
N ILE A 461 -0.93 3.10 5.69
CA ILE A 461 -0.40 4.47 5.66
C ILE A 461 1.14 4.46 5.61
N SER A 462 1.74 5.39 4.88
CA SER A 462 3.18 5.67 4.90
C SER A 462 3.45 7.17 4.68
N PHE A 463 4.42 7.73 5.39
CA PHE A 463 4.94 9.08 5.15
C PHE A 463 6.13 9.05 4.18
N ASP A 464 6.43 10.18 3.54
CA ASP A 464 7.63 10.37 2.71
C ASP A 464 8.86 10.88 3.51
N GLU A 465 10.06 10.78 2.94
CA GLU A 465 11.30 11.26 3.59
C GLU A 465 11.31 12.76 3.95
N SER A 466 10.45 13.59 3.35
CA SER A 466 10.30 15.00 3.71
C SER A 466 9.25 15.29 4.79
N ASN A 467 8.46 14.29 5.20
CA ASN A 467 7.29 14.41 6.09
C ASN A 467 6.28 15.49 5.64
N GLN A 468 6.11 15.69 4.32
CA GLN A 468 5.12 16.62 3.75
C GLN A 468 4.01 15.90 2.99
N TYR A 469 4.29 14.70 2.51
CA TYR A 469 3.39 13.88 1.73
C TYR A 469 3.00 12.64 2.53
N ILE A 470 1.69 12.39 2.60
CA ILE A 470 1.12 11.17 3.16
C ILE A 470 0.61 10.31 2.00
N ILE A 471 0.97 9.04 2.04
CA ILE A 471 0.65 8.03 1.04
C ILE A 471 -0.22 6.99 1.76
N TYR A 472 -1.43 6.74 1.26
CA TYR A 472 -2.38 5.86 1.96
C TYR A 472 -3.37 5.21 1.01
N SER A 473 -3.82 4.01 1.36
CA SER A 473 -4.72 3.21 0.52
C SER A 473 -6.20 3.54 0.78
N THR A 474 -6.95 3.77 -0.30
CA THR A 474 -8.37 4.11 -0.29
C THR A 474 -9.17 3.20 -1.23
N PHE A 475 -10.48 3.41 -1.26
CA PHE A 475 -11.44 2.78 -2.18
C PHE A 475 -11.03 2.82 -3.67
N ILE A 476 -10.42 3.94 -4.12
CA ILE A 476 -10.05 4.15 -5.53
C ILE A 476 -8.66 3.59 -5.86
N GLY A 477 -7.72 3.58 -4.93
CA GLY A 477 -6.32 3.26 -5.18
C GLY A 477 -5.43 3.67 -4.02
N ILE A 478 -4.24 4.18 -4.31
CA ILE A 478 -3.35 4.76 -3.29
C ILE A 478 -3.25 6.26 -3.57
N LYS A 479 -3.75 7.10 -2.65
CA LYS A 479 -3.65 8.55 -2.75
C LYS A 479 -2.26 9.01 -2.30
N VAL A 480 -1.73 10.02 -2.99
CA VAL A 480 -0.58 10.81 -2.55
C VAL A 480 -1.07 12.23 -2.29
N VAL A 481 -1.05 12.66 -1.04
CA VAL A 481 -1.59 13.97 -0.59
C VAL A 481 -0.49 14.76 0.11
N ASN A 482 -0.30 16.02 -0.27
CA ASN A 482 0.47 16.95 0.57
C ASN A 482 -0.43 17.40 1.72
N PHE A 483 -0.22 16.82 2.90
CA PHE A 483 -1.06 17.10 4.07
C PHE A 483 -0.72 18.43 4.75
N ILE A 484 0.32 19.15 4.28
CA ILE A 484 0.61 20.51 4.76
C ILE A 484 -0.21 21.53 3.96
N THR A 485 -0.15 21.47 2.62
CA THR A 485 -0.91 22.36 1.71
C THR A 485 -2.36 21.94 1.48
N ASN A 486 -2.76 20.74 1.94
CA ASN A 486 -4.07 20.13 1.71
C ASN A 486 -4.37 19.87 0.22
N GLN A 487 -3.38 19.39 -0.52
CA GLN A 487 -3.52 19.15 -1.97
C GLN A 487 -3.35 17.67 -2.29
N LEU A 488 -4.36 17.07 -2.92
CA LEU A 488 -4.20 15.81 -3.63
C LEU A 488 -3.17 16.02 -4.75
N CYS A 489 -2.12 15.21 -4.80
CA CYS A 489 -1.10 15.31 -5.83
C CYS A 489 -1.42 14.40 -7.02
N TYR A 490 -1.82 13.15 -6.75
CA TYR A 490 -2.32 12.18 -7.72
C TYR A 490 -2.82 10.90 -7.01
N ILE A 491 -3.41 9.98 -7.78
CA ILE A 491 -3.86 8.66 -7.32
C ILE A 491 -3.16 7.56 -8.12
N ILE A 492 -2.41 6.70 -7.42
CA ILE A 492 -1.75 5.52 -7.97
C ILE A 492 -2.77 4.37 -8.04
N GLY A 493 -2.74 3.56 -9.11
CA GLY A 493 -3.58 2.37 -9.25
C GLY A 493 -5.08 2.62 -9.50
N LYS A 494 -5.53 3.87 -9.72
CA LYS A 494 -6.95 4.22 -9.97
C LYS A 494 -7.62 3.38 -11.08
N ASN A 495 -6.87 3.09 -12.13
CA ASN A 495 -7.32 2.32 -13.30
C ASN A 495 -7.66 0.84 -12.98
N GLU A 496 -7.23 0.30 -11.83
CA GLU A 496 -7.32 -1.12 -11.50
C GLU A 496 -8.57 -1.44 -10.68
N ALA A 497 -9.71 -1.66 -11.34
CA ALA A 497 -11.01 -1.87 -10.69
C ALA A 497 -11.07 -3.11 -9.77
N ASN A 498 -10.32 -4.16 -10.12
CA ASN A 498 -10.28 -5.42 -9.37
C ASN A 498 -9.24 -5.44 -8.24
N LEU A 499 -8.43 -4.38 -8.08
CA LEU A 499 -7.34 -4.33 -7.10
C LEU A 499 -7.64 -3.31 -5.98
N ARG A 500 -7.84 -3.83 -4.77
CA ARG A 500 -7.88 -3.04 -3.52
C ARG A 500 -6.62 -3.34 -2.71
N TYR A 501 -5.73 -2.35 -2.69
CA TYR A 501 -4.48 -2.39 -1.95
C TYR A 501 -4.75 -2.36 -0.43
N LEU A 502 -3.89 -3.02 0.35
CA LEU A 502 -4.02 -3.11 1.82
C LEU A 502 -2.74 -2.66 2.53
N SER A 503 -1.72 -3.52 2.64
CA SER A 503 -0.43 -3.10 3.19
C SER A 503 0.33 -2.30 2.14
N ILE A 504 0.92 -1.17 2.53
CA ILE A 504 1.80 -0.34 1.71
C ILE A 504 3.11 -0.07 2.45
N SER A 505 4.21 0.05 1.72
CA SER A 505 5.51 0.49 2.24
C SER A 505 6.34 1.07 1.11
N ILE A 506 7.09 2.15 1.35
CA ILE A 506 7.81 2.87 0.30
C ILE A 506 9.32 2.80 0.50
N TYR A 507 10.03 2.39 -0.56
CA TYR A 507 11.46 2.58 -0.66
C TYR A 507 11.77 4.00 -1.10
N GLN A 508 12.49 4.74 -0.26
CA GLN A 508 13.07 6.05 -0.58
C GLN A 508 14.54 6.05 -0.18
N ASN A 509 15.34 6.85 -0.90
CA ASN A 509 16.77 6.99 -0.64
C ASN A 509 17.27 8.28 -1.31
N ILE A 510 16.85 9.43 -0.77
CA ILE A 510 17.32 10.74 -1.24
C ILE A 510 18.57 11.10 -0.43
N ILE A 511 19.74 10.92 -1.05
CA ILE A 511 21.05 11.15 -0.41
C ILE A 511 21.09 12.56 0.21
N PRO A 512 21.22 12.69 1.54
CA PRO A 512 21.04 13.99 2.20
C PRO A 512 22.21 14.92 1.90
N ILE A 513 21.89 16.15 1.43
CA ILE A 513 22.82 17.20 0.96
C ILE A 513 24.02 17.41 1.89
N ASN A 514 23.86 17.23 3.21
CA ASN A 514 24.94 17.38 4.18
C ASN A 514 26.06 16.33 4.06
N LYS A 515 25.78 15.09 3.64
CA LYS A 515 26.83 14.10 3.33
C LYS A 515 27.61 14.51 2.07
N VAL A 516 26.91 15.05 1.07
CA VAL A 516 27.52 15.40 -0.23
C VAL A 516 28.48 16.58 -0.14
N ARG A 517 28.38 17.43 0.90
CA ARG A 517 29.29 18.58 1.12
C ARG A 517 30.76 18.20 1.37
N THR A 518 31.08 16.97 1.74
CA THR A 518 32.48 16.54 1.92
C THR A 518 33.19 16.34 0.58
N ASN A 519 32.46 16.01 -0.49
CA ASN A 519 32.97 15.87 -1.84
C ASN A 519 32.43 17.01 -2.72
N ILE A 520 33.25 18.05 -2.90
CA ILE A 520 32.91 19.24 -3.70
C ILE A 520 32.44 18.86 -5.11
N HIS A 521 33.02 17.81 -5.71
CA HIS A 521 32.59 17.30 -7.00
C HIS A 521 31.21 16.63 -7.02
N GLU A 522 30.77 15.96 -5.95
CA GLU A 522 29.46 15.27 -5.92
C GLU A 522 28.31 16.24 -5.59
N SER A 523 28.57 17.28 -4.78
CA SER A 523 27.53 18.23 -4.33
C SER A 523 26.85 19.06 -5.44
N LEU A 524 27.34 18.95 -6.68
CA LEU A 524 26.77 19.56 -7.89
C LEU A 524 25.89 18.59 -8.71
N TYR A 525 25.72 17.34 -8.27
CA TYR A 525 24.98 16.29 -8.99
C TYR A 525 23.64 15.89 -8.35
N ILE A 526 22.88 16.85 -7.79
CA ILE A 526 21.41 16.71 -7.75
C ILE A 526 20.87 17.21 -9.09
N ASN A 527 21.22 16.48 -10.15
CA ASN A 527 20.76 16.66 -11.52
C ASN A 527 19.60 15.71 -11.82
N GLU A 528 18.80 16.01 -12.84
CA GLU A 528 17.67 15.18 -13.29
C GLU A 528 18.05 13.76 -13.75
N LYS A 529 19.36 13.46 -13.86
CA LYS A 529 19.91 12.12 -14.09
C LYS A 529 20.01 11.27 -12.83
N ASN A 530 20.14 11.88 -11.65
CA ASN A 530 20.12 11.21 -10.35
C ASN A 530 18.68 11.10 -9.84
N ILE A 531 17.83 10.43 -10.62
CA ILE A 531 16.52 9.97 -10.16
C ILE A 531 16.77 8.93 -9.08
N SER A 532 16.41 9.23 -7.82
CA SER A 532 16.38 8.21 -6.78
C SER A 532 15.39 7.13 -7.18
N ASP A 533 15.79 5.87 -7.02
CA ASP A 533 15.03 4.67 -7.42
C ASP A 533 13.88 4.36 -6.44
N CYS A 534 13.02 5.35 -6.25
CA CYS A 534 11.87 5.29 -5.38
C CYS A 534 10.83 4.30 -5.92
N ALA A 535 10.37 3.42 -5.05
CA ALA A 535 9.41 2.38 -5.37
C ALA A 535 8.43 2.19 -4.22
N LEU A 536 7.13 2.26 -4.53
CA LEU A 536 6.04 1.97 -3.61
C LEU A 536 5.66 0.50 -3.76
N PHE A 537 5.78 -0.25 -2.68
CA PHE A 537 5.41 -1.65 -2.58
C PHE A 537 4.05 -1.77 -1.90
N CYS A 538 3.18 -2.64 -2.43
CA CYS A 538 1.87 -2.88 -1.82
C CYS A 538 1.36 -4.31 -2.00
N THR A 539 0.56 -4.76 -1.04
CA THR A 539 -0.22 -6.01 -1.12
C THR A 539 -1.66 -5.73 -1.54
N VAL A 540 -2.33 -6.72 -2.14
CA VAL A 540 -3.73 -6.61 -2.62
C VAL A 540 -4.57 -7.71 -1.99
N TYR A 541 -5.81 -7.35 -1.62
CA TYR A 541 -6.78 -8.27 -1.03
C TYR A 541 -6.91 -9.60 -1.81
N LYS A 542 -6.76 -10.73 -1.10
CA LYS A 542 -6.85 -12.11 -1.63
C LYS A 542 -5.94 -12.42 -2.85
N LYS A 543 -4.85 -11.68 -3.10
CA LYS A 543 -3.87 -12.01 -4.17
C LYS A 543 -2.57 -12.55 -3.56
N ALA A 544 -2.04 -13.65 -4.13
CA ALA A 544 -0.75 -14.26 -3.75
C ALA A 544 0.47 -13.49 -4.28
N ARG A 545 0.39 -12.16 -4.37
CA ARG A 545 1.31 -11.30 -5.11
C ARG A 545 1.43 -9.94 -4.44
N PHE A 546 2.63 -9.35 -4.50
CA PHE A 546 2.82 -7.93 -4.18
C PHE A 546 3.17 -7.15 -5.45
N TYR A 547 2.87 -5.86 -5.41
CA TYR A 547 2.85 -4.95 -6.54
C TYR A 547 3.87 -3.84 -6.29
N VAL A 548 4.57 -3.40 -7.34
CA VAL A 548 5.64 -2.40 -7.24
C VAL A 548 5.40 -1.27 -8.24
N PHE A 549 5.04 -0.10 -7.72
CA PHE A 549 4.95 1.13 -8.50
C PHE A 549 6.29 1.87 -8.44
N SER A 550 6.90 2.15 -9.59
CA SER A 550 8.14 2.92 -9.68
C SER A 550 7.99 4.10 -10.65
N LYS A 551 8.95 5.02 -10.66
CA LYS A 551 8.95 6.16 -11.60
C LYS A 551 9.38 5.80 -13.02
N LYS A 552 10.11 4.70 -13.22
CA LYS A 552 10.61 4.29 -14.55
C LYS A 552 9.45 3.76 -15.40
N LYS A 553 9.37 4.16 -16.68
CA LYS A 553 8.55 3.43 -17.65
C LYS A 553 9.21 2.09 -17.95
N LEU A 554 8.44 1.03 -17.87
CA LEU A 554 8.90 -0.34 -18.09
C LEU A 554 8.91 -0.60 -19.60
N ASN A 555 10.08 -0.90 -20.16
CA ASN A 555 10.16 -1.45 -21.51
C ASN A 555 9.68 -2.91 -21.46
N GLU A 556 8.98 -3.38 -22.49
CA GLU A 556 8.40 -4.74 -22.51
C GLU A 556 9.48 -5.82 -22.31
N HIS A 557 10.63 -5.70 -22.98
CA HIS A 557 11.77 -6.61 -22.79
C HIS A 557 12.35 -6.62 -21.36
N GLU A 558 12.20 -5.56 -20.57
CA GLU A 558 12.64 -5.57 -19.17
C GLU A 558 11.59 -6.19 -18.22
N LEU A 559 10.41 -6.60 -18.71
CA LEU A 559 9.42 -7.31 -17.87
C LEU A 559 9.77 -8.80 -17.78
N ASP A 560 10.17 -9.41 -18.90
CA ASP A 560 10.51 -10.84 -18.98
C ASP A 560 11.78 -11.21 -18.19
N ASP A 561 12.76 -10.29 -18.11
CA ASP A 561 14.08 -10.56 -17.50
C ASP A 561 14.14 -10.36 -15.96
N ARG A 562 13.14 -9.74 -15.31
CA ARG A 562 13.22 -9.34 -13.88
C ARG A 562 12.52 -10.27 -12.90
N ASP A 563 11.40 -10.90 -13.27
CA ASP A 563 10.73 -11.92 -12.48
C ASP A 563 10.58 -13.17 -13.36
N ILE A 564 11.32 -14.25 -13.05
CA ILE A 564 11.12 -15.53 -13.74
C ILE A 564 9.69 -16.01 -13.45
N TYR A 565 8.86 -16.07 -14.49
CA TYR A 565 7.48 -16.52 -14.41
C TYR A 565 7.38 -17.89 -13.72
N ASN A 566 6.64 -17.93 -12.61
CA ASN A 566 5.77 -19.05 -12.32
C ASN A 566 4.33 -18.52 -12.25
N GLU A 567 3.44 -19.13 -13.03
CA GLU A 567 2.05 -18.72 -13.28
C GLU A 567 1.80 -17.35 -13.97
N GLN A 568 1.06 -17.39 -15.07
CA GLN A 568 0.39 -16.23 -15.67
C GLN A 568 -0.91 -15.89 -14.88
N PRO A 569 -1.55 -14.72 -15.08
CA PRO A 569 -2.75 -14.33 -14.33
C PRO A 569 -3.93 -15.32 -14.42
N THR A 570 -4.73 -15.37 -13.35
CA THR A 570 -5.83 -16.33 -13.17
C THR A 570 -7.12 -15.88 -13.88
N LYS A 571 -7.89 -16.86 -14.38
CA LYS A 571 -8.89 -16.64 -15.46
C LYS A 571 -10.10 -15.77 -15.08
N ASN A 572 -10.37 -15.50 -13.80
CA ASN A 572 -11.45 -14.58 -13.39
C ASN A 572 -11.21 -13.13 -13.88
N ASP A 573 -9.96 -12.65 -13.91
CA ASP A 573 -9.63 -11.32 -14.44
C ASP A 573 -9.68 -11.29 -16.00
N VAL A 574 -9.69 -12.46 -16.66
CA VAL A 574 -9.85 -12.61 -18.12
C VAL A 574 -11.34 -12.72 -18.51
N ASN A 575 -12.18 -13.33 -17.67
CA ASN A 575 -13.61 -13.53 -17.94
C ASN A 575 -14.41 -12.21 -18.08
N SER A 576 -13.87 -11.06 -17.64
CA SER A 576 -14.46 -9.74 -17.92
C SER A 576 -14.14 -9.17 -19.31
N LEU A 577 -13.35 -9.86 -20.14
CA LEU A 577 -13.01 -9.46 -21.52
C LEU A 577 -13.82 -10.23 -22.59
N ILE A 578 -14.91 -10.89 -22.19
CA ILE A 578 -15.81 -11.63 -23.09
C ILE A 578 -16.62 -10.64 -23.96
N SER A 579 -16.04 -10.22 -25.09
CA SER A 579 -16.75 -9.59 -26.21
C SER A 579 -16.03 -9.79 -27.55
N ASN A 580 -15.95 -11.07 -27.95
CA ASN A 580 -16.16 -11.60 -29.31
C ASN A 580 -15.18 -12.76 -29.64
N PRO A 581 -15.66 -14.00 -29.89
CA PRO A 581 -14.81 -15.13 -30.29
C PRO A 581 -13.94 -14.86 -31.53
N LEU A 582 -14.43 -14.03 -32.44
CA LEU A 582 -13.81 -13.72 -33.73
C LEU A 582 -12.42 -13.05 -33.61
N LYS A 583 -12.14 -12.29 -32.54
CA LYS A 583 -10.87 -11.54 -32.42
C LYS A 583 -9.66 -12.42 -32.07
N ASN A 584 -9.87 -13.59 -31.46
CA ASN A 584 -8.77 -14.50 -31.12
C ASN A 584 -8.14 -15.18 -32.35
N ILE A 585 -8.81 -15.13 -33.51
CA ILE A 585 -8.29 -15.64 -34.79
C ILE A 585 -7.25 -14.66 -35.36
N GLU A 586 -7.52 -13.35 -35.34
CA GLU A 586 -6.66 -12.32 -35.93
C GLU A 586 -5.30 -12.16 -35.22
N THR A 587 -5.24 -12.40 -33.90
CA THR A 587 -3.98 -12.33 -33.13
C THR A 587 -3.06 -13.51 -33.39
N ILE A 588 -3.60 -14.71 -33.61
CA ILE A 588 -2.80 -15.93 -33.89
C ILE A 588 -2.22 -15.91 -35.32
N HIS A 589 -2.90 -15.25 -36.27
CA HIS A 589 -2.31 -15.01 -37.60
C HIS A 589 -1.04 -14.12 -37.58
N LYS A 590 -0.72 -13.45 -36.48
CA LYS A 590 0.51 -12.64 -36.33
C LYS A 590 1.66 -13.37 -35.63
N ASN A 591 1.37 -14.30 -34.72
CA ASN A 591 2.37 -15.04 -33.94
C ASN A 591 2.08 -16.54 -34.00
N THR A 592 2.95 -17.31 -34.66
CA THR A 592 2.70 -18.74 -34.90
C THR A 592 3.22 -19.58 -33.72
N PRO A 593 2.37 -20.37 -33.03
CA PRO A 593 2.73 -21.04 -31.79
C PRO A 593 3.71 -22.20 -32.02
N LYS A 594 4.87 -22.16 -31.35
CA LYS A 594 5.99 -23.11 -31.61
C LYS A 594 6.05 -24.27 -30.62
N SER A 595 5.55 -24.07 -29.39
CA SER A 595 5.56 -25.09 -28.34
C SER A 595 4.44 -24.87 -27.33
N ALA A 596 4.17 -25.86 -26.51
CA ALA A 596 3.24 -25.76 -25.40
C ALA A 596 3.74 -26.52 -24.16
N ILE A 597 3.19 -26.18 -22.99
CA ILE A 597 3.40 -26.88 -21.73
C ILE A 597 2.03 -27.32 -21.20
N ILE A 598 1.83 -28.63 -21.12
CA ILE A 598 0.64 -29.25 -20.53
C ILE A 598 0.94 -29.48 -19.05
N TYR A 599 0.31 -28.69 -18.18
CA TYR A 599 0.40 -28.86 -16.73
C TYR A 599 -0.61 -29.93 -16.32
N THR A 600 -0.16 -31.02 -15.67
CA THR A 600 -1.05 -32.10 -15.21
C THR A 600 -0.97 -32.30 -13.69
N THR A 601 -1.94 -33.01 -13.10
CA THR A 601 -1.89 -33.41 -11.68
C THR A 601 -0.70 -34.31 -11.32
N MET A 602 0.04 -34.86 -12.30
CA MET A 602 1.26 -35.63 -12.09
C MET A 602 2.55 -34.87 -12.49
N GLY A 603 2.45 -33.63 -12.94
CA GLY A 603 3.58 -32.80 -13.40
C GLY A 603 3.47 -32.39 -14.88
N ASP A 604 4.55 -31.82 -15.41
CA ASP A 604 4.51 -31.03 -16.63
C ASP A 604 5.03 -31.78 -17.85
N ILE A 605 4.35 -31.62 -18.99
CA ILE A 605 4.71 -32.22 -20.28
C ILE A 605 4.91 -31.09 -21.30
N HIS A 606 6.15 -30.87 -21.71
CA HIS A 606 6.51 -29.84 -22.69
C HIS A 606 6.48 -30.46 -24.09
N ILE A 607 5.81 -29.82 -25.04
CA ILE A 607 5.68 -30.30 -26.41
C ILE A 607 6.14 -29.23 -27.42
N SER A 608 6.85 -29.63 -28.48
CA SER A 608 7.08 -28.78 -29.66
C SER A 608 6.03 -29.08 -30.72
N LEU A 609 5.47 -28.03 -31.32
CA LEU A 609 4.35 -28.11 -32.28
C LEU A 609 4.87 -28.02 -33.72
N PHE A 610 4.28 -28.80 -34.64
CA PHE A 610 4.63 -28.82 -36.07
C PHE A 610 3.82 -27.77 -36.84
N TYR A 611 3.94 -26.51 -36.42
CA TYR A 611 3.10 -25.39 -36.83
C TYR A 611 3.27 -24.93 -38.29
N LYS A 612 4.28 -25.41 -39.02
CA LYS A 612 4.47 -25.09 -40.44
C LYS A 612 3.71 -26.06 -41.32
N GLU A 613 3.68 -27.32 -40.89
CA GLU A 613 3.01 -28.46 -41.48
C GLU A 613 1.53 -28.48 -41.11
N CYS A 614 1.21 -28.77 -39.83
CA CYS A 614 -0.14 -29.02 -39.34
C CYS A 614 -0.76 -27.73 -38.78
N LYS A 615 -1.03 -26.76 -39.65
CA LYS A 615 -1.47 -25.42 -39.27
C LYS A 615 -2.86 -25.43 -38.62
N LYS A 616 -3.79 -26.20 -39.17
CA LYS A 616 -5.19 -26.26 -38.72
C LYS A 616 -5.26 -26.97 -37.36
N THR A 617 -4.60 -28.11 -37.22
CA THR A 617 -4.53 -28.84 -35.95
C THR A 617 -3.83 -28.02 -34.86
N VAL A 618 -2.70 -27.39 -35.18
CA VAL A 618 -1.97 -26.55 -34.21
C VAL A 618 -2.77 -25.30 -33.83
N GLN A 619 -3.48 -24.67 -34.76
CA GLN A 619 -4.38 -23.55 -34.46
C GLN A 619 -5.54 -23.99 -33.54
N ASN A 620 -6.18 -25.13 -33.84
CA ASN A 620 -7.24 -25.71 -33.03
C ASN A 620 -6.77 -25.97 -31.59
N PHE A 621 -5.71 -26.76 -31.43
CA PHE A 621 -5.11 -27.06 -30.13
C PHE A 621 -4.69 -25.80 -29.35
N SER A 622 -4.09 -24.81 -30.02
CA SER A 622 -3.62 -23.58 -29.38
C SER A 622 -4.78 -22.69 -28.90
N VAL A 623 -5.83 -22.54 -29.71
CA VAL A 623 -7.01 -21.76 -29.32
C VAL A 623 -7.79 -22.46 -28.20
N HIS A 624 -8.01 -23.77 -28.25
CA HIS A 624 -8.60 -24.52 -27.13
C HIS A 624 -7.77 -24.34 -25.83
N SER A 625 -6.44 -24.41 -25.93
CA SER A 625 -5.53 -24.19 -24.80
C SER A 625 -5.64 -22.78 -24.21
N ILE A 626 -5.60 -21.73 -25.06
CA ILE A 626 -5.71 -20.32 -24.66
C ILE A 626 -7.08 -20.03 -24.03
N ASN A 627 -8.16 -20.52 -24.64
CA ASN A 627 -9.53 -20.39 -24.12
C ASN A 627 -9.75 -21.21 -22.84
N GLY A 628 -8.83 -22.12 -22.49
CA GLY A 628 -8.93 -22.97 -21.30
C GLY A 628 -9.89 -24.16 -21.44
N TYR A 629 -10.24 -24.54 -22.67
CA TYR A 629 -11.12 -25.67 -22.99
C TYR A 629 -10.60 -26.99 -22.40
N TYR A 630 -9.27 -27.16 -22.38
CA TYR A 630 -8.62 -28.35 -21.82
C TYR A 630 -8.47 -28.34 -20.28
N ASN A 631 -8.84 -27.26 -19.58
CA ASN A 631 -8.75 -27.23 -18.11
C ASN A 631 -9.73 -28.24 -17.49
N ASN A 632 -9.23 -29.02 -16.52
CA ASN A 632 -9.93 -30.14 -15.86
C ASN A 632 -10.28 -31.34 -16.76
N CYS A 633 -9.93 -31.34 -18.06
CA CYS A 633 -10.01 -32.53 -18.90
C CYS A 633 -9.16 -33.65 -18.28
N ILE A 634 -9.74 -34.83 -18.13
CA ILE A 634 -9.02 -36.00 -17.62
C ILE A 634 -8.25 -36.72 -18.73
N PHE A 635 -7.26 -37.54 -18.35
CA PHE A 635 -6.79 -38.62 -19.19
C PHE A 635 -7.80 -39.77 -19.12
N HIS A 636 -8.88 -39.69 -19.91
CA HIS A 636 -9.99 -40.66 -19.85
C HIS A 636 -9.61 -42.06 -20.31
N ARG A 637 -8.47 -42.23 -20.99
CA ARG A 637 -7.99 -43.52 -21.50
C ARG A 637 -6.46 -43.59 -21.49
N VAL A 638 -5.91 -44.64 -20.88
CA VAL A 638 -4.47 -44.85 -20.65
C VAL A 638 -4.11 -46.32 -20.91
N ILE A 639 -3.35 -46.58 -21.97
CA ILE A 639 -3.00 -47.95 -22.40
C ILE A 639 -1.48 -48.16 -22.33
N LYS A 640 -1.07 -49.13 -21.52
CA LYS A 640 0.33 -49.48 -21.26
C LYS A 640 1.01 -50.06 -22.51
N HIS A 641 2.20 -49.55 -22.81
CA HIS A 641 2.96 -49.78 -24.04
C HIS A 641 2.18 -49.37 -25.30
N PHE A 642 1.41 -48.28 -25.23
CA PHE A 642 0.71 -47.70 -26.37
C PHE A 642 0.62 -46.16 -26.29
N MET A 643 -0.29 -45.62 -25.49
CA MET A 643 -0.56 -44.17 -25.44
C MET A 643 -1.36 -43.73 -24.20
N VAL A 644 -1.38 -42.41 -23.97
CA VAL A 644 -2.29 -41.73 -23.03
C VAL A 644 -3.15 -40.72 -23.80
N GLN A 645 -4.47 -40.77 -23.65
CA GLN A 645 -5.46 -39.98 -24.40
C GLN A 645 -6.27 -39.06 -23.48
N THR A 646 -6.56 -37.85 -23.97
CA THR A 646 -7.24 -36.77 -23.24
C THR A 646 -7.90 -35.79 -24.23
N GLY A 647 -8.36 -34.64 -23.75
CA GLY A 647 -8.96 -33.58 -24.57
C GLY A 647 -10.46 -33.72 -24.82
N ASP A 648 -11.14 -34.62 -24.11
CA ASP A 648 -12.59 -34.70 -24.03
C ASP A 648 -13.10 -34.01 -22.74
N PRO A 649 -13.94 -32.96 -22.83
CA PRO A 649 -14.56 -32.33 -21.66
C PRO A 649 -15.52 -33.24 -20.87
N SER A 650 -16.14 -34.24 -21.51
CA SER A 650 -17.05 -35.19 -20.86
C SER A 650 -16.30 -36.25 -20.04
N GLY A 651 -15.06 -36.56 -20.43
CA GLY A 651 -14.22 -37.57 -19.78
C GLY A 651 -14.70 -39.01 -19.99
N ASP A 652 -15.43 -39.29 -21.06
CA ASP A 652 -15.90 -40.64 -21.44
C ASP A 652 -15.39 -41.10 -22.81
N GLY A 653 -14.76 -40.21 -23.58
CA GLY A 653 -14.18 -40.45 -24.90
C GLY A 653 -15.13 -40.18 -26.06
N THR A 654 -16.38 -39.76 -25.80
CA THR A 654 -17.40 -39.48 -26.83
C THR A 654 -17.58 -37.99 -27.12
N GLY A 655 -17.16 -37.10 -26.21
CA GLY A 655 -17.25 -35.66 -26.37
C GLY A 655 -16.03 -35.02 -27.03
N GLY A 656 -16.12 -33.70 -27.21
CA GLY A 656 -15.07 -32.86 -27.81
C GLY A 656 -15.43 -32.35 -29.21
N GLU A 657 -15.30 -31.04 -29.41
CA GLU A 657 -15.56 -30.33 -30.68
C GLU A 657 -14.34 -29.47 -31.05
N SER A 658 -14.17 -29.11 -32.33
CA SER A 658 -13.13 -28.15 -32.72
C SER A 658 -13.54 -26.71 -32.41
N ILE A 659 -12.58 -25.77 -32.53
CA ILE A 659 -12.84 -24.33 -32.40
C ILE A 659 -13.79 -23.76 -33.48
N TRP A 660 -14.16 -24.56 -34.48
CA TRP A 660 -15.11 -24.22 -35.54
C TRP A 660 -16.49 -24.88 -35.33
N GLY A 661 -16.73 -25.53 -34.18
CA GLY A 661 -18.01 -26.18 -33.83
C GLY A 661 -18.40 -27.38 -34.71
N ASN A 662 -17.45 -27.90 -35.48
CA ASN A 662 -17.60 -28.99 -36.44
C ASN A 662 -16.29 -29.79 -36.49
N GLU A 663 -16.27 -30.95 -37.15
CA GLU A 663 -15.03 -31.70 -37.41
C GLU A 663 -14.14 -31.01 -38.48
N PHE A 664 -12.84 -31.35 -38.54
CA PHE A 664 -11.92 -30.82 -39.56
C PHE A 664 -10.92 -31.84 -40.13
N GLU A 665 -10.37 -31.53 -41.31
CA GLU A 665 -9.49 -32.40 -42.08
C GLU A 665 -8.19 -32.81 -41.38
N ASP A 666 -7.61 -33.91 -41.85
CA ASP A 666 -6.29 -34.38 -41.43
C ASP A 666 -5.15 -33.68 -42.17
N GLU A 667 -4.04 -33.42 -41.47
CA GLU A 667 -2.83 -32.77 -42.00
C GLU A 667 -1.64 -33.77 -41.95
N PHE A 668 -1.62 -34.73 -42.88
CA PHE A 668 -0.59 -35.78 -42.94
C PHE A 668 0.66 -35.38 -43.74
N PHE A 669 1.84 -35.77 -43.25
CA PHE A 669 3.14 -35.57 -43.90
C PHE A 669 4.07 -36.77 -43.62
N ASP A 670 4.81 -37.25 -44.63
CA ASP A 670 5.67 -38.44 -44.53
C ASP A 670 6.69 -38.39 -43.37
N HIS A 671 7.20 -37.20 -43.03
CA HIS A 671 8.17 -36.99 -41.94
C HIS A 671 7.54 -36.83 -40.55
N LEU A 672 6.21 -36.70 -40.47
CA LEU A 672 5.44 -36.56 -39.22
C LEU A 672 4.67 -37.85 -38.93
N ASN A 673 5.42 -38.83 -38.41
CA ASN A 673 4.95 -40.20 -38.20
C ASN A 673 5.26 -40.70 -36.78
N HIS A 674 4.63 -41.80 -36.40
CA HIS A 674 4.72 -42.45 -35.08
C HIS A 674 5.90 -43.42 -34.97
N SER A 675 6.98 -43.25 -35.75
CA SER A 675 8.20 -44.09 -35.70
C SER A 675 8.98 -43.97 -34.38
N LYS A 676 8.58 -43.06 -33.49
CA LYS A 676 9.23 -42.76 -32.20
C LYS A 676 8.16 -42.66 -31.11
N PRO A 677 8.51 -42.95 -29.84
CA PRO A 677 7.63 -42.65 -28.71
C PRO A 677 7.49 -41.13 -28.51
N PHE A 678 6.48 -40.73 -27.74
CA PHE A 678 6.17 -39.36 -27.34
C PHE A 678 5.82 -38.41 -28.50
N MET A 679 5.33 -38.94 -29.61
CA MET A 679 4.62 -38.17 -30.64
C MET A 679 3.21 -37.84 -30.15
N VAL A 680 2.73 -36.64 -30.49
CA VAL A 680 1.45 -36.06 -30.05
C VAL A 680 0.54 -35.90 -31.27
N SER A 681 -0.63 -36.53 -31.22
CA SER A 681 -1.49 -36.73 -32.38
C SER A 681 -2.97 -36.59 -32.04
N MET A 682 -3.80 -36.18 -33.01
CA MET A 682 -5.25 -36.07 -32.83
C MET A 682 -5.92 -37.43 -32.67
N ALA A 683 -6.87 -37.53 -31.74
CA ALA A 683 -7.80 -38.65 -31.70
C ALA A 683 -9.02 -38.31 -32.56
N ASN A 684 -9.38 -39.20 -33.46
CA ASN A 684 -10.49 -39.08 -34.40
C ASN A 684 -11.26 -40.41 -34.49
N CYS A 685 -12.50 -40.36 -34.97
CA CYS A 685 -13.40 -41.50 -35.18
C CYS A 685 -13.32 -42.04 -36.62
N GLY A 686 -12.68 -41.30 -37.52
CA GLY A 686 -12.39 -41.67 -38.90
C GLY A 686 -11.56 -40.58 -39.60
N PRO A 687 -11.27 -40.73 -40.91
CA PRO A 687 -10.57 -39.72 -41.68
C PRO A 687 -11.31 -38.38 -41.68
N ASN A 688 -10.61 -37.29 -41.42
CA ASN A 688 -11.14 -35.92 -41.34
C ASN A 688 -12.16 -35.65 -40.22
N THR A 689 -12.28 -36.53 -39.21
CA THR A 689 -13.19 -36.33 -38.07
C THR A 689 -12.49 -35.71 -36.86
N ASN A 690 -11.59 -34.72 -37.05
CA ASN A 690 -10.81 -34.16 -35.94
C ASN A 690 -11.64 -33.18 -35.09
N GLY A 691 -11.66 -33.40 -33.77
CA GLY A 691 -12.32 -32.54 -32.78
C GLY A 691 -11.33 -31.85 -31.83
N SER A 692 -11.53 -31.98 -30.52
CA SER A 692 -10.58 -31.50 -29.50
C SER A 692 -9.65 -32.59 -28.94
N GLN A 693 -10.01 -33.88 -29.04
CA GLN A 693 -9.29 -34.97 -28.39
C GLN A 693 -7.90 -35.23 -29.01
N PHE A 694 -6.92 -35.57 -28.17
CA PHE A 694 -5.56 -35.92 -28.60
C PHE A 694 -4.93 -36.98 -27.70
N PHE A 695 -3.87 -37.62 -28.18
CA PHE A 695 -3.09 -38.61 -27.43
C PHE A 695 -1.58 -38.38 -27.55
N ILE A 696 -0.84 -38.91 -26.57
CA ILE A 696 0.62 -38.96 -26.56
C ILE A 696 1.03 -40.43 -26.54
N THR A 697 1.83 -40.84 -27.52
CA THR A 697 2.37 -42.22 -27.62
C THR A 697 3.44 -42.49 -26.56
N THR A 698 3.53 -43.72 -26.06
CA THR A 698 4.60 -44.16 -25.13
C THR A 698 5.62 -45.08 -25.80
N VAL A 699 5.26 -45.68 -26.92
CA VAL A 699 6.10 -46.50 -27.81
C VAL A 699 5.95 -46.05 -29.27
N PRO A 700 6.80 -46.48 -30.21
CA PRO A 700 6.54 -46.32 -31.64
C PRO A 700 5.24 -47.03 -32.05
N CYS A 701 4.37 -46.35 -32.80
CA CYS A 701 3.05 -46.86 -33.21
C CYS A 701 2.76 -46.71 -34.73
N PRO A 702 3.58 -47.25 -35.65
CA PRO A 702 3.46 -46.93 -37.10
C PRO A 702 2.12 -47.31 -37.75
N TRP A 703 1.31 -48.17 -37.12
CA TRP A 703 -0.05 -48.49 -37.58
C TRP A 703 -1.05 -47.33 -37.44
N LEU A 704 -0.65 -46.22 -36.80
CA LEU A 704 -1.40 -44.96 -36.67
C LEU A 704 -1.03 -43.93 -37.75
N ASP A 705 0.02 -44.18 -38.54
CA ASP A 705 0.47 -43.29 -39.61
C ASP A 705 -0.60 -43.18 -40.71
N PHE A 706 -0.77 -41.96 -41.24
CA PHE A 706 -1.83 -41.60 -42.20
C PHE A 706 -3.27 -41.92 -41.71
N LYS A 707 -3.49 -41.97 -40.39
CA LYS A 707 -4.81 -42.08 -39.75
C LYS A 707 -5.04 -41.03 -38.68
N HIS A 708 -4.00 -40.67 -37.92
CA HIS A 708 -4.05 -39.67 -36.86
C HIS A 708 -3.06 -38.55 -37.14
N THR A 709 -3.55 -37.31 -37.21
CA THR A 709 -2.70 -36.16 -37.54
C THR A 709 -1.68 -35.89 -36.44
N VAL A 710 -0.39 -36.06 -36.77
CA VAL A 710 0.76 -35.86 -35.86
C VAL A 710 1.12 -34.38 -35.83
N PHE A 711 0.74 -33.66 -34.77
CA PHE A 711 0.89 -32.20 -34.69
C PHE A 711 1.96 -31.73 -33.69
N GLY A 712 2.56 -32.65 -32.94
CA GLY A 712 3.68 -32.33 -32.06
C GLY A 712 4.47 -33.53 -31.56
N LYS A 713 5.44 -33.25 -30.70
CA LYS A 713 6.24 -34.25 -29.95
C LYS A 713 6.61 -33.70 -28.58
N VAL A 714 6.75 -34.56 -27.58
CA VAL A 714 7.26 -34.19 -26.25
C VAL A 714 8.75 -33.88 -26.35
N THR A 715 9.16 -32.77 -25.74
CA THR A 715 10.57 -32.32 -25.63
C THR A 715 11.11 -32.45 -24.21
N GLN A 716 10.26 -32.30 -23.19
CA GLN A 716 10.57 -32.51 -21.77
C GLN A 716 9.33 -33.07 -21.06
N GLY A 717 9.51 -33.79 -19.95
CA GLY A 717 8.39 -34.43 -19.24
C GLY A 717 7.98 -35.82 -19.77
N SER A 718 8.78 -36.44 -20.64
CA SER A 718 8.55 -37.83 -21.10
C SER A 718 8.44 -38.83 -19.95
N LYS A 719 9.16 -38.60 -18.83
CA LYS A 719 8.99 -39.37 -17.59
C LYS A 719 7.56 -39.27 -17.04
N ILE A 720 6.95 -38.07 -17.06
CA ILE A 720 5.57 -37.87 -16.58
C ILE A 720 4.58 -38.64 -17.46
N VAL A 721 4.77 -38.64 -18.79
CA VAL A 721 3.96 -39.46 -19.71
C VAL A 721 4.05 -40.96 -19.35
N LEU A 722 5.27 -41.46 -19.10
CA LEU A 722 5.48 -42.84 -18.66
C LEU A 722 4.98 -43.12 -17.23
N ASP A 723 4.87 -42.12 -16.36
CA ASP A 723 4.38 -42.32 -14.99
C ASP A 723 2.83 -42.27 -14.95
N ILE A 724 2.20 -41.43 -15.78
CA ILE A 724 0.76 -41.47 -16.12
C ILE A 724 0.40 -42.85 -16.70
N GLU A 725 1.18 -43.34 -17.68
CA GLU A 725 0.99 -44.66 -18.29
C GLU A 725 0.96 -45.79 -17.25
N LYS A 726 1.80 -45.73 -16.22
CA LYS A 726 1.94 -46.79 -15.19
C LYS A 726 0.77 -46.89 -14.23
N VAL A 727 -0.11 -45.88 -14.15
CA VAL A 727 -1.25 -45.83 -13.22
C VAL A 727 -2.17 -47.05 -13.40
N ARG A 728 -2.95 -47.38 -12.35
CA ARG A 728 -3.91 -48.49 -12.39
C ARG A 728 -5.17 -48.02 -13.14
N THR A 729 -5.62 -48.82 -14.08
CA THR A 729 -6.81 -48.56 -14.91
C THR A 729 -7.92 -49.59 -14.65
N ASP A 730 -9.13 -49.26 -15.07
CA ASP A 730 -10.29 -50.15 -15.06
C ASP A 730 -10.35 -51.05 -16.31
N LYS A 731 -11.48 -51.72 -16.54
CA LYS A 731 -11.71 -52.58 -17.72
C LYS A 731 -11.93 -51.81 -19.04
N ARG A 732 -11.91 -50.48 -19.02
CA ARG A 732 -12.08 -49.58 -20.18
C ARG A 732 -10.82 -48.74 -20.44
N ASP A 733 -9.69 -49.12 -19.85
CA ASP A 733 -8.43 -48.38 -19.82
C ASP A 733 -8.51 -47.00 -19.13
N LYS A 734 -9.57 -46.71 -18.35
CA LYS A 734 -9.70 -45.44 -17.63
C LYS A 734 -8.95 -45.50 -16.29
N PRO A 735 -8.11 -44.52 -15.91
CA PRO A 735 -7.45 -44.48 -14.60
C PRO A 735 -8.43 -44.59 -13.42
N LEU A 736 -8.05 -45.33 -12.38
CA LEU A 736 -8.83 -45.45 -11.15
C LEU A 736 -8.81 -44.18 -10.29
N GLU A 737 -7.79 -43.34 -10.46
CA GLU A 737 -7.65 -42.01 -9.88
C GLU A 737 -7.53 -41.01 -11.03
N ASP A 738 -8.36 -39.95 -11.01
CA ASP A 738 -8.41 -38.98 -12.12
C ASP A 738 -7.08 -38.21 -12.28
N ILE A 739 -6.41 -38.42 -13.41
CA ILE A 739 -5.29 -37.58 -13.85
C ILE A 739 -5.88 -36.44 -14.69
N LYS A 740 -5.62 -35.17 -14.35
CA LYS A 740 -6.26 -33.99 -14.98
C LYS A 740 -5.23 -33.05 -15.59
N ILE A 741 -5.57 -32.44 -16.72
CA ILE A 741 -4.92 -31.24 -17.24
C ILE A 741 -5.37 -30.05 -16.39
N LEU A 742 -4.42 -29.38 -15.73
CA LEU A 742 -4.68 -28.19 -14.92
C LEU A 742 -4.78 -26.95 -15.81
N ASN A 743 -3.88 -26.83 -16.79
CA ASN A 743 -3.85 -25.77 -17.80
C ASN A 743 -2.93 -26.19 -18.97
N ILE A 744 -3.07 -25.56 -20.13
CA ILE A 744 -2.05 -25.64 -21.20
C ILE A 744 -1.56 -24.23 -21.52
N LYS A 745 -0.26 -23.98 -21.42
CA LYS A 745 0.38 -22.73 -21.83
C LYS A 745 0.95 -22.88 -23.24
N ILE A 746 0.59 -21.97 -24.14
CA ILE A 746 1.15 -21.87 -25.49
C ILE A 746 2.32 -20.88 -25.49
N ASN A 747 3.41 -21.22 -26.18
CA ASN A 747 4.60 -20.39 -26.37
C ASN A 747 4.86 -20.15 -27.87
N ASN A 748 5.13 -18.89 -28.24
CA ASN A 748 5.18 -18.42 -29.63
C ASN A 748 6.61 -18.28 -30.21
#